data_AF-A0A813G8U0-F1
#
_entry.id   AF-A0A813G8U0-F1
#
_cell.length_a   1.000
_cell.length_b   1.000
_cell.length_c   1.000
_cell.angle_alpha   90.00
_cell.angle_beta   90.00
_cell.angle_gamma   90.00
#
_symmetry.space_group_name_H-M   'P 1'
#
loop_
_entity.id
_entity.type
_entity.pdbx_description
1 polymer ?
#
loop_
_entity_poly.entity_id
_entity_poly.type
_entity_poly.pdbx_seq_one_letter_code
_entity_poly.pdbx_strand_id
1 'polypeptide(L)'
;MALLDAEGRVAVVGESMGYWLDSDDFAFSGQDWEETAASELGPHTFPRDWPDVYQESDALRSLLRKKGPCAAKQVSVVPDPDREQWLLAQDIQLLPLQSFANAQAIRDATDLAVVEGWAVYDILDDVTGAAFVAERYWWNATEDGTWLDFSPRPENLQQLLLVEALMPGPSREAVALTHSQNALGQQLLQLRFPKACRSGAGLVPRRASARPGAPIWAAAAGDSSNHNHHNNNHNTQPPSSSNTASNNSNSSNNQHNNHNYNHSDSNSDSSNSSNNNNNDSNNNNNSNNSNNNNHNNNSNSIILNNSNCNSTSMSNTNTSQSNHDCSGRHSNLHNIITDNFTASTAVSCDNDDINGGRTNAGDAQQPPAQRQRQQQQQQPPAVTPFLETATFSTLTPPHKMILVPKMSAASSVVAMDAEQIKACVQKVRLGDGEPIFEVLSRCEQSLELTGRLVSAGMCAALLSHLRGSAAADAARLLAALGRAAALGGGGLSRRVAETFLTGDGVQSLVDLIGSQDLAAAASAAEALGHACFRCPALQAKAFKSQAVRSLIKLLKHAPGESSFALWHLQVGQPGIAQAAFEEGAAAVLLSIIAATGTATSEEVMVNTLGALSSLVANAKGVQEALGANGAVEAVCALMASELQPLRVKEQASAALANLMSGHGENCRKAHRAAALKSFGSLLRIPGASTEHAAAALANLVASVGPKAAQSAVDDGALEALATLLESTAKPTQ
;
A
#
# COMPACT_ATOMS: atom_id res chain seq x y z
N MET A 1 -6.28 -22.39 0.57
CA MET A 1 -6.27 -23.59 -0.31
C MET A 1 -4.82 -23.88 -0.65
N ALA A 2 -4.34 -25.12 -0.59
CA ALA A 2 -2.95 -25.43 -0.88
C ALA A 2 -2.75 -25.73 -2.38
N LEU A 3 -1.55 -25.44 -2.91
CA LEU A 3 -1.11 -25.98 -4.19
C LEU A 3 -0.99 -27.51 -4.05
N LEU A 4 -1.25 -28.25 -5.13
CA LEU A 4 -1.13 -29.70 -5.16
C LEU A 4 0.06 -30.12 -6.02
N ASP A 5 0.77 -31.19 -5.71
CA ASP A 5 1.84 -31.75 -6.54
C ASP A 5 1.30 -32.57 -7.71
N ALA A 6 2.19 -33.12 -8.54
CA ALA A 6 1.82 -33.95 -9.70
C ALA A 6 1.02 -35.21 -9.30
N GLU A 7 1.13 -35.66 -8.05
CA GLU A 7 0.36 -36.79 -7.50
C GLU A 7 -0.94 -36.34 -6.80
N GLY A 8 -1.27 -35.04 -6.85
CA GLY A 8 -2.48 -34.48 -6.25
C GLY A 8 -2.42 -34.32 -4.72
N ARG A 9 -1.23 -34.43 -4.11
CA ARG A 9 -1.00 -34.21 -2.67
C ARG A 9 -0.71 -32.73 -2.40
N VAL A 10 -0.86 -32.28 -1.15
CA VAL A 10 -0.47 -30.91 -0.79
C VAL A 10 1.00 -30.67 -1.07
N ALA A 11 1.30 -29.70 -1.91
CA ALA A 11 2.65 -29.39 -2.33
C ALA A 11 3.47 -28.81 -1.16
N VAL A 12 4.70 -29.28 -1.02
CA VAL A 12 5.66 -28.87 0.01
C VAL A 12 6.83 -28.15 -0.66
N VAL A 13 7.13 -26.95 -0.18
CA VAL A 13 8.22 -26.12 -0.70
C VAL A 13 9.56 -26.85 -0.52
N GLY A 14 10.33 -26.95 -1.61
CA GLY A 14 11.62 -27.64 -1.66
C GLY A 14 11.55 -29.15 -1.87
N GLU A 15 10.36 -29.76 -1.80
CA GLU A 15 10.19 -31.22 -1.91
C GLU A 15 9.29 -31.62 -3.08
N SER A 16 8.14 -30.96 -3.24
CA SER A 16 7.17 -31.31 -4.27
C SER A 16 7.63 -30.86 -5.65
N MET A 17 7.67 -31.81 -6.57
CA MET A 17 8.01 -31.58 -7.97
C MET A 17 6.73 -31.26 -8.76
N GLY A 18 6.80 -30.27 -9.64
CA GLY A 18 5.65 -29.89 -10.47
C GLY A 18 5.98 -28.79 -11.47
N TYR A 19 4.96 -28.41 -12.24
CA TYR A 19 5.02 -27.32 -13.21
C TYR A 19 4.42 -26.07 -12.59
N TRP A 20 5.24 -25.35 -11.83
CA TRP A 20 4.80 -24.20 -11.04
C TRP A 20 4.88 -22.92 -11.85
N LEU A 21 3.86 -22.07 -11.75
CA LEU A 21 3.94 -20.71 -12.26
C LEU A 21 4.97 -19.90 -11.48
N ASP A 22 5.79 -19.14 -12.20
CA ASP A 22 6.73 -18.16 -11.66
C ASP A 22 6.52 -16.78 -12.29
N SER A 23 7.35 -15.80 -11.94
CA SER A 23 7.23 -14.43 -12.48
C SER A 23 7.47 -14.36 -13.98
N ASP A 24 8.26 -15.27 -14.54
CA ASP A 24 8.72 -15.22 -15.93
C ASP A 24 7.66 -15.81 -16.89
N ASP A 25 6.63 -16.44 -16.33
CA ASP A 25 5.45 -16.89 -17.07
C ASP A 25 4.43 -15.79 -17.35
N PHE A 26 4.66 -14.57 -16.87
CA PHE A 26 3.75 -13.45 -17.05
C PHE A 26 4.37 -12.41 -17.97
N ALA A 27 3.61 -12.00 -18.98
CA ALA A 27 3.94 -10.89 -19.83
C ALA A 27 2.83 -9.85 -19.72
N PHE A 28 3.22 -8.61 -19.40
CA PHE A 28 2.30 -7.50 -19.25
C PHE A 28 2.40 -6.57 -20.45
N SER A 29 1.28 -5.92 -20.79
CA SER A 29 1.29 -4.82 -21.73
C SER A 29 0.22 -3.81 -21.35
N GLY A 30 0.52 -2.54 -21.57
CA GLY A 30 -0.30 -1.42 -21.13
C GLY A 30 0.58 -0.36 -20.52
N GLN A 31 0.16 0.90 -20.65
CA GLN A 31 0.85 2.00 -20.01
C GLN A 31 0.89 1.69 -18.51
N ASP A 32 2.10 1.59 -17.95
CA ASP A 32 2.40 1.35 -16.53
C ASP A 32 2.39 -0.11 -16.03
N TRP A 33 2.23 -1.10 -16.90
CA TRP A 33 2.23 -2.52 -16.50
C TRP A 33 3.46 -3.31 -16.94
N GLU A 34 4.29 -2.75 -17.83
CA GLU A 34 5.46 -3.45 -18.40
C GLU A 34 6.52 -3.85 -17.36
N GLU A 35 6.58 -3.15 -16.23
CA GLU A 35 7.51 -3.44 -15.11
C GLU A 35 6.82 -4.10 -13.90
N THR A 36 5.51 -4.40 -14.00
CA THR A 36 4.75 -4.96 -12.88
C THR A 36 5.15 -6.41 -12.60
N ALA A 37 5.43 -6.71 -11.35
CA ALA A 37 5.69 -8.08 -10.93
C ALA A 37 4.39 -8.91 -10.95
N ALA A 38 4.47 -10.20 -11.28
CA ALA A 38 3.33 -11.11 -11.21
C ALA A 38 2.64 -11.15 -9.82
N SER A 39 3.40 -10.88 -8.75
CA SER A 39 2.90 -10.75 -7.38
C SER A 39 2.05 -9.49 -7.13
N GLU A 40 1.97 -8.58 -8.08
CA GLU A 40 1.13 -7.38 -8.00
C GLU A 40 -0.11 -7.49 -8.89
N LEU A 41 -0.35 -8.68 -9.48
CA LEU A 41 -1.50 -8.91 -10.34
C LEU A 41 -2.81 -8.72 -9.55
N GLY A 42 -3.57 -7.71 -9.96
CA GLY A 42 -4.90 -7.41 -9.44
C GLY A 42 -6.02 -8.23 -10.12
N PRO A 43 -7.29 -7.91 -9.83
CA PRO A 43 -8.43 -8.52 -10.49
C PRO A 43 -8.33 -8.41 -12.02
N HIS A 44 -8.59 -9.52 -12.70
CA HIS A 44 -8.54 -9.60 -14.16
C HIS A 44 -9.63 -10.53 -14.68
N THR A 45 -9.97 -10.35 -15.95
CA THR A 45 -11.07 -11.06 -16.61
C THR A 45 -10.72 -11.37 -18.06
N PHE A 46 -11.59 -12.11 -18.75
CA PHE A 46 -11.54 -12.24 -20.21
C PHE A 46 -11.58 -10.84 -20.86
N PRO A 47 -10.78 -10.57 -21.91
CA PRO A 47 -10.77 -9.27 -22.59
C PRO A 47 -12.14 -8.69 -22.85
N ARG A 48 -12.44 -7.56 -22.19
CA ARG A 48 -13.70 -6.83 -22.35
C ARG A 48 -13.79 -6.35 -23.81
N ASP A 49 -15.00 -6.34 -24.37
CA ASP A 49 -15.27 -5.88 -25.74
C ASP A 49 -14.56 -6.70 -26.85
N TRP A 50 -14.29 -7.98 -26.61
CA TRP A 50 -13.81 -8.87 -27.67
C TRP A 50 -14.90 -9.10 -28.75
N PRO A 51 -14.56 -9.09 -30.06
CA PRO A 51 -13.21 -8.99 -30.63
C PRO A 51 -12.71 -7.56 -30.91
N ASP A 52 -13.55 -6.55 -30.73
CA ASP A 52 -13.26 -5.16 -31.13
C ASP A 52 -12.04 -4.58 -30.41
N VAL A 53 -11.86 -4.92 -29.12
CA VAL A 53 -10.71 -4.50 -28.31
C VAL A 53 -9.35 -4.86 -28.93
N TYR A 54 -9.28 -5.92 -29.74
CA TYR A 54 -8.04 -6.27 -30.44
C TYR A 54 -7.64 -5.24 -31.50
N GLN A 55 -8.61 -4.56 -32.12
CA GLN A 55 -8.34 -3.52 -33.11
C GLN A 55 -8.02 -2.19 -32.44
N GLU A 56 -8.69 -1.91 -31.32
CA GLU A 56 -8.67 -0.62 -30.63
C GLU A 56 -7.50 -0.48 -29.66
N SER A 57 -7.13 -1.55 -28.96
CA SER A 57 -6.08 -1.50 -27.95
C SER A 57 -4.69 -1.64 -28.53
N ASP A 58 -3.86 -0.62 -28.37
CA ASP A 58 -2.43 -0.72 -28.66
C ASP A 58 -1.73 -1.73 -27.74
N ALA A 59 -2.10 -1.80 -26.46
CA ALA A 59 -1.53 -2.71 -25.46
C ALA A 59 -1.73 -4.19 -25.84
N LEU A 60 -2.96 -4.58 -26.18
CA LEU A 60 -3.23 -5.96 -26.60
C LEU A 60 -2.47 -6.30 -27.88
N ARG A 61 -2.40 -5.35 -28.83
CA ARG A 61 -1.66 -5.55 -30.08
C ARG A 61 -0.15 -5.63 -29.85
N SER A 62 0.44 -4.80 -28.98
CA SER A 62 1.86 -4.90 -28.65
C SER A 62 2.20 -6.22 -27.99
N LEU A 63 1.29 -6.77 -27.18
CA LEU A 63 1.45 -8.08 -26.56
C LEU A 63 1.49 -9.21 -27.60
N LEU A 64 0.54 -9.24 -28.54
CA LEU A 64 0.28 -10.39 -29.43
C LEU A 64 0.93 -10.32 -30.82
N ARG A 65 1.39 -9.15 -31.26
CA ARG A 65 2.03 -8.98 -32.59
C ARG A 65 3.30 -9.83 -32.71
N LYS A 66 3.76 -10.05 -33.94
CA LYS A 66 4.97 -10.84 -34.25
C LYS A 66 6.26 -10.43 -33.51
N LYS A 67 6.34 -9.18 -33.02
CA LYS A 67 7.47 -8.65 -32.25
C LYS A 67 7.16 -8.50 -30.76
N GLY A 68 5.93 -8.81 -30.35
CA GLY A 68 5.50 -8.76 -28.96
C GLY A 68 6.07 -9.93 -28.16
N PRO A 69 6.03 -9.83 -26.83
CA PRO A 69 6.49 -10.89 -25.93
C PRO A 69 5.65 -12.18 -26.09
N CYS A 70 4.40 -12.06 -26.54
CA CYS A 70 3.49 -13.18 -26.77
C CYS A 70 3.13 -13.32 -28.25
N ALA A 71 4.14 -13.24 -29.12
CA ALA A 71 3.97 -13.36 -30.56
C ALA A 71 3.11 -14.57 -30.93
N ALA A 72 1.98 -14.31 -31.58
CA ALA A 72 0.95 -15.31 -31.84
C ALA A 72 1.13 -16.01 -33.21
N LYS A 73 0.99 -17.35 -33.22
CA LYS A 73 0.71 -18.12 -34.44
C LYS A 73 -0.78 -18.15 -34.75
N GLN A 74 -1.58 -18.42 -33.72
CA GLN A 74 -3.03 -18.49 -33.78
C GLN A 74 -3.62 -17.92 -32.48
N VAL A 75 -4.80 -17.31 -32.58
CA VAL A 75 -5.56 -16.78 -31.44
C VAL A 75 -6.97 -17.35 -31.53
N SER A 76 -7.51 -17.86 -30.43
CA SER A 76 -8.88 -18.38 -30.38
C SER A 76 -9.53 -18.12 -29.03
N VAL A 77 -10.84 -17.87 -29.06
CA VAL A 77 -11.67 -17.91 -27.85
C VAL A 77 -12.04 -19.36 -27.60
N VAL A 78 -11.72 -19.86 -26.42
CA VAL A 78 -11.95 -21.25 -26.03
C VAL A 78 -13.00 -21.27 -24.92
N PRO A 79 -14.23 -21.76 -25.20
CA PRO A 79 -15.27 -21.89 -24.18
C PRO A 79 -14.94 -23.04 -23.21
N ASP A 80 -15.76 -23.20 -22.17
CA ASP A 80 -15.70 -24.42 -21.35
C ASP A 80 -16.00 -25.66 -22.21
N PRO A 81 -15.33 -26.80 -21.98
CA PRO A 81 -15.64 -28.02 -22.69
C PRO A 81 -17.11 -28.42 -22.49
N ASP A 82 -17.73 -28.91 -23.55
CA ASP A 82 -19.08 -29.46 -23.46
C ASP A 82 -19.09 -30.82 -22.73
N ARG A 83 -20.28 -31.39 -22.55
CA ARG A 83 -20.43 -32.65 -21.81
C ARG A 83 -19.69 -33.82 -22.47
N GLU A 84 -19.69 -33.90 -23.80
CA GLU A 84 -19.05 -35.01 -24.52
C GLU A 84 -17.53 -34.89 -24.41
N GLN A 85 -17.01 -33.66 -24.52
CA GLN A 85 -15.60 -33.37 -24.31
C GLN A 85 -15.17 -33.67 -22.87
N TRP A 86 -15.98 -33.33 -21.88
CA TRP A 86 -15.69 -33.66 -20.47
C TRP A 86 -15.59 -35.16 -20.19
N LEU A 87 -16.23 -36.02 -20.98
CA LEU A 87 -16.09 -37.47 -20.83
C LEU A 87 -14.66 -37.95 -21.13
N LEU A 88 -13.90 -37.22 -21.94
CA LEU A 88 -12.49 -37.50 -22.23
C LEU A 88 -11.61 -37.32 -20.99
N ALA A 89 -12.01 -36.43 -20.07
CA ALA A 89 -11.25 -36.06 -18.89
C ALA A 89 -11.81 -36.62 -17.58
N GLN A 90 -12.86 -37.45 -17.64
CA GLN A 90 -13.65 -37.82 -16.45
C GLN A 90 -12.85 -38.53 -15.34
N ASP A 91 -11.80 -39.26 -15.74
CA ASP A 91 -10.96 -40.07 -14.85
C ASP A 91 -9.63 -39.40 -14.51
N ILE A 92 -9.45 -38.14 -14.94
CA ILE A 92 -8.21 -37.38 -14.78
C ILE A 92 -8.42 -36.34 -13.68
N GLN A 93 -7.48 -36.29 -12.75
CA GLN A 93 -7.49 -35.27 -11.71
C GLN A 93 -6.92 -33.96 -12.29
N LEU A 94 -7.80 -32.97 -12.45
CA LEU A 94 -7.44 -31.66 -12.97
C LEU A 94 -7.24 -30.66 -11.85
N LEU A 95 -6.11 -29.94 -11.88
CA LEU A 95 -5.64 -29.08 -10.81
C LEU A 95 -5.72 -27.59 -11.21
N PRO A 96 -6.29 -26.71 -10.38
CA PRO A 96 -6.28 -25.27 -10.64
C PRO A 96 -4.85 -24.72 -10.72
N LEU A 97 -4.62 -23.75 -11.61
CA LEU A 97 -3.31 -23.12 -11.88
C LEU A 97 -2.21 -24.05 -12.40
N GLN A 98 -2.56 -25.26 -12.88
CA GLN A 98 -1.58 -26.21 -13.45
C GLN A 98 -1.95 -26.64 -14.86
N SER A 99 -2.11 -25.66 -15.75
CA SER A 99 -2.45 -25.91 -17.16
C SER A 99 -1.45 -26.86 -17.83
N PHE A 100 -0.16 -26.73 -17.54
CA PHE A 100 0.91 -27.62 -18.01
C PHE A 100 0.64 -29.10 -17.67
N ALA A 101 0.43 -29.39 -16.38
CA ALA A 101 0.20 -30.75 -15.91
C ALA A 101 -1.14 -31.30 -16.40
N ASN A 102 -2.18 -30.47 -16.42
CA ASN A 102 -3.51 -30.85 -16.91
C ASN A 102 -3.47 -31.25 -18.38
N ALA A 103 -2.89 -30.40 -19.24
CA ALA A 103 -2.83 -30.66 -20.69
C ALA A 103 -1.99 -31.92 -21.00
N GLN A 104 -0.92 -32.12 -20.23
CA GLN A 104 -0.05 -33.29 -20.33
C GLN A 104 -0.78 -34.57 -19.92
N ALA A 105 -1.47 -34.57 -18.78
CA ALA A 105 -2.25 -35.72 -18.31
C ALA A 105 -3.39 -36.08 -19.29
N ILE A 106 -4.03 -35.07 -19.89
CA ILE A 106 -5.05 -35.28 -20.93
C ILE A 106 -4.43 -35.94 -22.16
N ARG A 107 -3.27 -35.46 -22.64
CA ARG A 107 -2.55 -36.11 -23.75
C ARG A 107 -2.18 -37.55 -23.43
N ASP A 108 -1.73 -37.85 -22.22
CA ASP A 108 -1.29 -39.21 -21.90
C ASP A 108 -2.46 -40.19 -21.77
N ALA A 109 -3.67 -39.69 -21.52
CA ALA A 109 -4.89 -40.47 -21.40
C ALA A 109 -5.74 -40.51 -22.69
N THR A 110 -5.42 -39.68 -23.68
CA THR A 110 -6.20 -39.51 -24.92
C THR A 110 -5.28 -39.36 -26.13
N ASP A 111 -5.83 -39.13 -27.33
CA ASP A 111 -5.02 -38.82 -28.51
C ASP A 111 -4.93 -37.30 -28.81
N LEU A 112 -5.32 -36.45 -27.85
CA LEU A 112 -5.31 -35.00 -28.05
C LEU A 112 -3.88 -34.43 -28.00
N ALA A 113 -3.52 -33.61 -28.98
CA ALA A 113 -2.23 -32.92 -29.01
C ALA A 113 -2.16 -31.84 -27.92
N VAL A 114 -0.96 -31.56 -27.39
CA VAL A 114 -0.73 -30.41 -26.49
C VAL A 114 -0.39 -29.18 -27.34
N VAL A 115 -0.99 -28.05 -27.01
CA VAL A 115 -0.71 -26.74 -27.58
C VAL A 115 -0.09 -25.85 -26.51
N GLU A 116 1.04 -25.25 -26.82
CA GLU A 116 1.77 -24.35 -25.92
C GLU A 116 1.56 -22.88 -26.31
N GLY A 117 1.28 -22.04 -25.32
CA GLY A 117 1.05 -20.63 -25.60
C GLY A 117 0.75 -19.79 -24.37
N TRP A 118 -0.23 -18.90 -24.52
CA TRP A 118 -0.60 -17.91 -23.53
C TRP A 118 -2.11 -17.84 -23.33
N ALA A 119 -2.55 -17.68 -22.09
CA ALA A 119 -3.90 -17.24 -21.75
C ALA A 119 -3.87 -15.73 -21.47
N VAL A 120 -4.70 -14.97 -22.18
CA VAL A 120 -4.70 -13.50 -22.14
C VAL A 120 -5.89 -12.98 -21.35
N TYR A 121 -5.62 -12.04 -20.45
CA TYR A 121 -6.59 -11.42 -19.57
C TYR A 121 -6.49 -9.89 -19.64
N ASP A 122 -7.62 -9.23 -19.42
CA ASP A 122 -7.74 -7.77 -19.25
C ASP A 122 -7.74 -7.44 -17.76
N ILE A 123 -6.94 -6.44 -17.38
CA ILE A 123 -6.73 -6.04 -15.98
C ILE A 123 -7.81 -5.02 -15.58
N LEU A 124 -8.59 -5.34 -14.55
CA LEU A 124 -9.77 -4.56 -14.18
C LEU A 124 -9.47 -3.27 -13.40
N ASP A 125 -8.24 -3.12 -12.93
CA ASP A 125 -7.82 -1.93 -12.17
C ASP A 125 -7.53 -0.71 -13.06
N ASP A 126 -7.72 -0.85 -14.38
CA ASP A 126 -7.50 0.20 -15.38
C ASP A 126 -8.71 0.40 -16.31
N VAL A 127 -8.63 1.44 -17.15
CA VAL A 127 -9.59 1.69 -18.23
C VAL A 127 -9.67 0.45 -19.13
N THR A 128 -10.89 0.10 -19.54
CA THR A 128 -11.12 -1.03 -20.45
C THR A 128 -10.18 -0.98 -21.65
N GLY A 129 -9.46 -2.09 -21.88
CA GLY A 129 -8.52 -2.21 -22.99
C GLY A 129 -7.21 -1.43 -22.84
N ALA A 130 -6.92 -0.83 -21.68
CA ALA A 130 -5.67 -0.13 -21.44
C ALA A 130 -4.51 -1.06 -21.05
N ALA A 131 -4.81 -2.16 -20.36
CA ALA A 131 -3.81 -3.07 -19.82
C ALA A 131 -4.23 -4.54 -19.89
N PHE A 132 -3.26 -5.40 -20.20
CA PHE A 132 -3.43 -6.83 -20.36
C PHE A 132 -2.29 -7.59 -19.70
N VAL A 133 -2.59 -8.80 -19.26
CA VAL A 133 -1.61 -9.78 -18.83
C VAL A 133 -1.79 -11.06 -19.64
N ALA A 134 -0.69 -11.61 -20.11
CA ALA A 134 -0.63 -12.94 -20.69
C ALA A 134 0.10 -13.85 -19.70
N GLU A 135 -0.53 -14.97 -19.36
CA GLU A 135 0.05 -16.05 -18.54
C GLU A 135 0.43 -17.20 -19.44
N ARG A 136 1.62 -17.76 -19.28
CA ARG A 136 2.02 -18.96 -20.01
C ARG A 136 1.07 -20.11 -19.68
N TYR A 137 0.54 -20.75 -20.72
CA TYR A 137 -0.58 -21.67 -20.58
C TYR A 137 -0.52 -22.80 -21.60
N TRP A 138 -0.84 -24.02 -21.19
CA TRP A 138 -0.96 -25.18 -22.09
C TRP A 138 -2.40 -25.70 -22.11
N TRP A 139 -2.83 -26.17 -23.28
CA TRP A 139 -4.14 -26.76 -23.49
C TRP A 139 -4.05 -27.87 -24.54
N ASN A 140 -5.17 -28.44 -24.95
CA ASN A 140 -5.21 -29.56 -25.89
C ASN A 140 -5.86 -29.17 -27.22
N ALA A 141 -5.54 -29.90 -28.29
CA ALA A 141 -6.20 -29.78 -29.58
C ALA A 141 -6.57 -31.15 -30.16
N THR A 142 -7.73 -31.23 -30.79
CA THR A 142 -8.18 -32.37 -31.59
C THR A 142 -7.44 -32.42 -32.93
N GLU A 143 -7.58 -33.54 -33.66
CA GLU A 143 -6.97 -33.71 -35.00
C GLU A 143 -7.41 -32.66 -36.03
N ASP A 144 -8.64 -32.14 -35.90
CA ASP A 144 -9.16 -31.07 -36.76
C ASP A 144 -8.69 -29.66 -36.34
N GLY A 145 -7.88 -29.56 -35.27
CA GLY A 145 -7.32 -28.31 -34.76
C GLY A 145 -8.22 -27.56 -33.80
N THR A 146 -9.37 -28.11 -33.39
CA THR A 146 -10.23 -27.50 -32.36
C THR A 146 -9.54 -27.51 -31.00
N TRP A 147 -9.48 -26.35 -30.34
CA TRP A 147 -8.83 -26.21 -29.04
C TRP A 147 -9.78 -26.54 -27.89
N LEU A 148 -9.29 -27.32 -26.93
CA LEU A 148 -9.98 -27.74 -25.72
C LEU A 148 -9.10 -27.42 -24.50
N ASP A 149 -9.68 -26.76 -23.50
CA ASP A 149 -9.02 -26.54 -22.22
C ASP A 149 -9.84 -27.16 -21.09
N PHE A 150 -9.25 -28.13 -20.41
CA PHE A 150 -9.86 -28.85 -19.30
C PHE A 150 -9.46 -28.29 -17.94
N SER A 151 -8.58 -27.29 -17.88
CA SER A 151 -8.12 -26.74 -16.62
C SER A 151 -9.27 -26.10 -15.83
N PRO A 152 -9.37 -26.29 -14.51
CA PRO A 152 -10.43 -25.69 -13.72
C PRO A 152 -10.39 -24.16 -13.82
N ARG A 153 -11.53 -23.55 -14.18
CA ARG A 153 -11.64 -22.10 -14.37
C ARG A 153 -12.30 -21.39 -13.19
N PRO A 154 -11.94 -20.12 -12.95
CA PRO A 154 -12.67 -19.22 -12.07
C PRO A 154 -14.12 -19.06 -12.50
N GLU A 155 -15.04 -18.87 -11.55
CA GLU A 155 -16.47 -18.74 -11.86
C GLU A 155 -16.81 -17.55 -12.78
N ASN A 156 -15.96 -16.52 -12.77
CA ASN A 156 -16.10 -15.34 -13.62
C ASN A 156 -15.44 -15.50 -15.01
N LEU A 157 -14.83 -16.65 -15.31
CA LEU A 157 -14.14 -16.94 -16.58
C LEU A 157 -14.77 -18.14 -17.27
N GLN A 158 -15.86 -17.90 -18.02
CA GLN A 158 -16.54 -18.93 -18.82
C GLN A 158 -15.82 -19.27 -20.14
N GLN A 159 -14.93 -18.38 -20.56
CA GLN A 159 -14.16 -18.50 -21.79
C GLN A 159 -12.76 -17.90 -21.57
N LEU A 160 -11.78 -18.43 -22.30
CA LEU A 160 -10.42 -17.96 -22.29
C LEU A 160 -10.03 -17.44 -23.68
N LEU A 161 -9.22 -16.39 -23.73
CA LEU A 161 -8.52 -16.02 -24.96
C LEU A 161 -7.17 -16.72 -24.96
N LEU A 162 -7.05 -17.80 -25.74
CA LEU A 162 -5.81 -18.56 -25.86
C LEU A 162 -5.04 -18.11 -27.11
N VAL A 163 -3.71 -18.15 -27.01
CA VAL A 163 -2.79 -17.70 -28.04
C VAL A 163 -1.69 -18.73 -28.22
N GLU A 164 -1.71 -19.49 -29.30
CA GLU A 164 -0.63 -20.43 -29.64
C GLU A 164 0.65 -19.62 -29.91
N ALA A 165 1.73 -19.96 -29.22
CA ALA A 165 2.99 -19.24 -29.36
C ALA A 165 3.58 -19.46 -30.77
N LEU A 166 4.03 -18.38 -31.40
CA LEU A 166 4.72 -18.44 -32.69
C LEU A 166 6.02 -19.24 -32.61
N MET A 167 6.71 -19.10 -31.49
CA MET A 167 7.88 -19.88 -31.13
C MET A 167 7.57 -20.54 -29.79
N PRO A 168 7.55 -21.88 -29.69
CA PRO A 168 7.36 -22.53 -28.40
C PRO A 168 8.46 -22.06 -27.45
N GLY A 169 8.09 -21.97 -26.17
CA GLY A 169 9.04 -21.62 -25.12
C GLY A 169 10.13 -22.67 -24.96
N PRO A 170 11.15 -22.42 -24.13
CA PRO A 170 11.95 -23.53 -23.59
C PRO A 170 11.00 -24.55 -22.96
N SER A 171 11.23 -25.83 -23.26
CA SER A 171 10.47 -26.93 -22.68
C SER A 171 10.50 -26.80 -21.16
N ARG A 172 9.32 -26.81 -20.54
CA ARG A 172 9.23 -26.72 -19.08
C ARG A 172 9.53 -28.10 -18.49
N GLU A 173 10.41 -28.15 -17.50
CA GLU A 173 10.66 -29.35 -16.71
C GLU A 173 9.95 -29.21 -15.36
N ALA A 174 9.59 -30.34 -14.75
CA ALA A 174 9.09 -30.33 -13.39
C ALA A 174 10.22 -29.91 -12.44
N VAL A 175 9.97 -28.92 -11.59
CA VAL A 175 10.94 -28.39 -10.63
C VAL A 175 10.40 -28.45 -9.21
N ALA A 176 11.29 -28.44 -8.23
CA ALA A 176 10.90 -28.35 -6.83
C ALA A 176 10.23 -27.00 -6.56
N LEU A 177 9.09 -27.01 -5.87
CA LEU A 177 8.34 -25.80 -5.55
C LEU A 177 9.19 -24.85 -4.72
N THR A 178 9.41 -23.63 -5.19
CA THR A 178 10.13 -22.60 -4.44
C THR A 178 9.20 -21.76 -3.56
N HIS A 179 9.77 -21.00 -2.62
CA HIS A 179 9.00 -20.09 -1.77
C HIS A 179 8.27 -19.01 -2.57
N SER A 180 8.94 -18.42 -3.58
CA SER A 180 8.35 -17.38 -4.45
C SER A 180 7.20 -17.93 -5.29
N GLN A 181 7.37 -19.12 -5.90
CA GLN A 181 6.31 -19.80 -6.64
C GLN A 181 5.13 -20.16 -5.75
N ASN A 182 5.37 -20.65 -4.53
CA ASN A 182 4.29 -20.94 -3.60
C ASN A 182 3.53 -19.67 -3.20
N ALA A 183 4.24 -18.57 -2.91
CA ALA A 183 3.61 -17.28 -2.59
C ALA A 183 2.75 -16.77 -3.75
N LEU A 184 3.27 -16.79 -4.98
CA LEU A 184 2.55 -16.41 -6.19
C LEU A 184 1.31 -17.31 -6.41
N GLY A 185 1.47 -18.62 -6.32
CA GLY A 185 0.36 -19.56 -6.46
C GLY A 185 -0.73 -19.38 -5.40
N GLN A 186 -0.36 -19.11 -4.14
CA GLN A 186 -1.33 -18.80 -3.09
C GLN A 186 -2.10 -17.51 -3.38
N GLN A 187 -1.43 -16.47 -3.84
CA GLN A 187 -2.08 -15.21 -4.25
C GLN A 187 -3.06 -15.44 -5.41
N LEU A 188 -2.62 -16.15 -6.46
CA LEU A 188 -3.48 -16.46 -7.61
C LEU A 188 -4.69 -17.31 -7.21
N LEU A 189 -4.53 -18.27 -6.31
CA LEU A 189 -5.65 -19.07 -5.77
C LEU A 189 -6.66 -18.21 -5.03
N GLN A 190 -6.20 -17.28 -4.20
CA GLN A 190 -7.09 -16.36 -3.46
C GLN A 190 -7.85 -15.44 -4.43
N LEU A 191 -7.13 -14.91 -5.43
CA LEU A 191 -7.67 -13.98 -6.41
C LEU A 191 -8.72 -14.64 -7.31
N ARG A 192 -8.40 -15.84 -7.84
CA ARG A 192 -9.18 -16.53 -8.87
C ARG A 192 -10.20 -17.53 -8.32
N PHE A 193 -9.95 -18.09 -7.15
CA PHE A 193 -10.80 -19.12 -6.52
C PHE A 193 -11.18 -18.77 -5.07
N PRO A 194 -11.76 -17.58 -4.81
CA PRO A 194 -12.01 -17.10 -3.46
C PRO A 194 -13.02 -17.96 -2.69
N LYS A 195 -13.96 -18.63 -3.37
CA LYS A 195 -14.90 -19.56 -2.73
C LYS A 195 -14.21 -20.84 -2.26
N ALA A 196 -13.36 -21.42 -3.11
CA ALA A 196 -12.57 -22.60 -2.75
C ALA A 196 -11.60 -22.30 -1.59
N CYS A 197 -11.09 -21.08 -1.50
CA CYS A 197 -10.25 -20.66 -0.38
C CYS A 197 -11.02 -20.52 0.94
N ARG A 198 -12.26 -20.01 0.89
CA ARG A 198 -13.10 -19.79 2.08
C ARG A 198 -13.72 -21.06 2.66
N SER A 199 -14.05 -22.03 1.81
CA SER A 199 -14.79 -23.21 2.24
C SER A 199 -14.00 -24.11 3.20
N GLY A 200 -12.67 -24.04 3.23
CA GLY A 200 -11.80 -24.94 4.00
C GLY A 200 -11.87 -26.41 3.55
N ALA A 201 -13.00 -26.83 2.98
CA ALA A 201 -13.14 -27.96 2.09
C ALA A 201 -12.21 -27.71 0.91
N GLY A 202 -11.16 -28.51 0.81
CA GLY A 202 -10.40 -28.63 -0.43
C GLY A 202 -11.38 -28.83 -1.57
N LEU A 203 -11.10 -28.24 -2.74
CA LEU A 203 -11.82 -28.60 -3.95
C LEU A 203 -11.74 -30.12 -4.06
N VAL A 204 -12.85 -30.81 -3.77
CA VAL A 204 -12.96 -32.23 -4.07
C VAL A 204 -12.79 -32.27 -5.58
N PRO A 205 -11.76 -32.96 -6.11
CA PRO A 205 -11.59 -33.12 -7.53
C PRO A 205 -12.95 -33.48 -8.12
N ARG A 206 -13.38 -32.73 -9.13
CA ARG A 206 -14.72 -32.89 -9.70
C ARG A 206 -14.76 -34.21 -10.46
N ARG A 207 -14.86 -35.33 -9.74
CA ARG A 207 -15.22 -36.63 -10.32
C ARG A 207 -16.61 -36.45 -10.92
N ALA A 208 -16.74 -36.64 -12.22
CA ALA A 208 -18.04 -36.72 -12.87
C ALA A 208 -18.87 -37.74 -12.08
N SER A 209 -19.92 -37.30 -11.41
CA SER A 209 -20.76 -38.19 -10.64
C SER A 209 -21.51 -39.10 -11.63
N ALA A 210 -21.06 -40.34 -11.75
CA ALA A 210 -21.81 -41.38 -12.43
C ALA A 210 -23.17 -41.51 -11.74
N ARG A 211 -24.24 -41.08 -12.41
CA ARG A 211 -25.61 -41.42 -11.96
C ARG A 211 -25.84 -42.91 -12.20
N PRO A 212 -26.41 -43.64 -11.23
CA PRO A 212 -26.78 -45.03 -11.42
C PRO A 212 -28.02 -45.11 -12.31
N GLY A 213 -27.86 -45.71 -13.49
CA GLY A 213 -28.98 -46.09 -14.35
C GLY A 213 -28.84 -45.65 -15.80
N ALA A 214 -28.07 -46.39 -16.59
CA ALA A 214 -28.28 -46.52 -18.03
C ALA A 214 -27.88 -47.95 -18.46
N PRO A 215 -28.57 -48.55 -19.44
CA PRO A 215 -28.73 -49.99 -19.53
C PRO A 215 -27.55 -50.69 -20.20
N ILE A 216 -27.27 -51.88 -19.69
CA ILE A 216 -26.36 -52.87 -20.28
C ILE A 216 -27.00 -53.38 -21.58
N TRP A 217 -26.40 -53.05 -22.73
CA TRP A 217 -26.57 -53.84 -23.94
C TRP A 217 -25.43 -54.84 -24.04
N ALA A 218 -25.80 -56.12 -23.88
CA ALA A 218 -24.96 -57.26 -24.18
C ALA A 218 -25.39 -57.84 -25.54
N ALA A 219 -24.42 -58.04 -26.43
CA ALA A 219 -24.30 -59.08 -27.46
C ALA A 219 -23.18 -58.65 -28.42
N ALA A 220 -22.35 -59.50 -29.00
CA ALA A 220 -22.01 -60.90 -28.84
C ALA A 220 -20.85 -61.17 -29.82
N ALA A 221 -20.02 -62.17 -29.47
CA ALA A 221 -19.26 -63.05 -30.36
C ALA A 221 -18.13 -62.46 -31.24
N GLY A 222 -16.93 -63.03 -31.03
CA GLY A 222 -15.76 -62.87 -31.88
C GLY A 222 -14.59 -63.68 -31.35
N ASP A 223 -14.76 -65.00 -31.33
CA ASP A 223 -13.79 -66.02 -30.91
C ASP A 223 -12.74 -66.24 -32.02
N SER A 224 -11.43 -66.04 -31.77
CA SER A 224 -10.35 -66.68 -32.56
C SER A 224 -8.99 -66.69 -31.83
N SER A 225 -8.63 -67.89 -31.36
CA SER A 225 -7.31 -68.55 -31.49
C SER A 225 -6.00 -67.86 -31.04
N ASN A 226 -5.50 -68.32 -29.88
CA ASN A 226 -4.36 -69.25 -29.74
C ASN A 226 -2.97 -68.83 -30.31
N HIS A 227 -1.98 -68.57 -29.42
CA HIS A 227 -0.65 -69.23 -29.47
C HIS A 227 0.13 -69.15 -28.13
N ASN A 228 0.66 -70.32 -27.76
CA ASN A 228 1.57 -70.70 -26.68
C ASN A 228 2.93 -69.94 -26.69
N HIS A 229 3.54 -69.63 -25.52
CA HIS A 229 4.59 -70.45 -24.85
C HIS A 229 5.42 -69.72 -23.75
N HIS A 230 5.76 -70.50 -22.72
CA HIS A 230 6.98 -70.49 -21.86
C HIS A 230 7.12 -69.56 -20.63
N ASN A 231 6.80 -70.13 -19.45
CA ASN A 231 7.69 -70.41 -18.30
C ASN A 231 9.03 -69.64 -18.18
N ASN A 232 9.29 -68.96 -17.05
CA ASN A 232 10.00 -69.58 -15.92
C ASN A 232 10.23 -68.63 -14.72
N ASN A 233 10.08 -69.25 -13.54
CA ASN A 233 10.43 -68.81 -12.20
C ASN A 233 11.96 -68.71 -12.03
N HIS A 234 12.49 -67.72 -11.30
CA HIS A 234 13.58 -67.97 -10.37
C HIS A 234 13.70 -66.91 -9.26
N ASN A 235 14.06 -67.45 -8.09
CA ASN A 235 14.09 -66.91 -6.75
C ASN A 235 15.54 -67.00 -6.28
N THR A 236 16.15 -65.93 -5.77
CA THR A 236 17.35 -65.99 -4.91
C THR A 236 17.63 -64.66 -4.19
N GLN A 237 17.44 -64.68 -2.87
CA GLN A 237 18.25 -64.00 -1.83
C GLN A 237 19.72 -64.50 -1.84
N PRO A 238 20.66 -64.11 -0.93
CA PRO A 238 20.89 -62.94 -0.03
C PRO A 238 22.38 -62.44 -0.26
N PRO A 239 23.27 -61.95 0.68
CA PRO A 239 23.16 -61.69 2.12
C PRO A 239 23.86 -60.44 2.72
N SER A 240 23.55 -60.28 4.01
CA SER A 240 24.17 -59.52 5.09
C SER A 240 25.67 -59.74 5.32
N SER A 241 26.37 -58.73 5.86
CA SER A 241 27.45 -58.96 6.83
C SER A 241 27.54 -57.81 7.86
N SER A 242 27.70 -58.23 9.11
CA SER A 242 27.97 -57.50 10.34
C SER A 242 29.47 -57.49 10.63
N ASN A 243 30.00 -56.46 11.33
CA ASN A 243 30.72 -56.61 12.61
C ASN A 243 31.54 -55.36 13.07
N THR A 244 31.31 -54.98 14.34
CA THR A 244 32.26 -54.60 15.44
C THR A 244 33.50 -53.73 15.16
N ALA A 245 34.02 -52.86 16.04
CA ALA A 245 33.68 -52.36 17.37
C ALA A 245 34.76 -51.30 17.77
N SER A 246 34.47 -50.54 18.84
CA SER A 246 35.42 -49.97 19.83
C SER A 246 36.45 -48.90 19.41
N ASN A 247 36.31 -47.67 19.91
CA ASN A 247 37.08 -47.24 21.09
C ASN A 247 36.72 -45.84 21.59
N ASN A 248 36.97 -45.70 22.89
CA ASN A 248 36.54 -44.70 23.84
C ASN A 248 37.78 -43.88 24.27
N SER A 249 37.69 -42.56 24.36
CA SER A 249 38.57 -41.79 25.25
C SER A 249 38.03 -40.38 25.55
N ASN A 250 38.00 -40.11 26.85
CA ASN A 250 37.47 -38.99 27.60
C ASN A 250 38.49 -37.84 27.78
N SER A 251 37.96 -36.67 28.17
CA SER A 251 38.60 -35.60 28.98
C SER A 251 39.63 -34.71 28.25
N SER A 252 39.71 -33.38 28.43
CA SER A 252 39.54 -32.59 29.67
C SER A 252 39.44 -31.07 29.37
N ASN A 253 38.67 -30.36 30.20
CA ASN A 253 38.99 -29.12 30.92
C ASN A 253 39.48 -27.79 30.25
N ASN A 254 38.62 -26.78 30.48
CA ASN A 254 38.85 -25.48 31.16
C ASN A 254 39.51 -24.25 30.49
N GLN A 255 38.81 -23.13 30.75
CA GLN A 255 39.26 -21.79 31.15
C GLN A 255 39.48 -20.66 30.12
N HIS A 256 38.66 -19.62 30.34
CA HIS A 256 38.94 -18.16 30.37
C HIS A 256 39.63 -17.50 29.16
N ASN A 257 38.96 -16.50 28.55
CA ASN A 257 39.26 -15.09 28.80
C ASN A 257 38.33 -14.11 28.05
N ASN A 258 37.90 -13.07 28.78
CA ASN A 258 37.49 -11.76 28.28
C ASN A 258 38.61 -11.10 27.47
N HIS A 259 38.29 -10.37 26.39
CA HIS A 259 38.71 -8.97 26.24
C HIS A 259 37.99 -8.22 25.10
N ASN A 260 37.48 -7.04 25.50
CA ASN A 260 37.27 -5.82 24.72
C ASN A 260 38.28 -5.60 23.58
N TYR A 261 37.85 -5.02 22.46
CA TYR A 261 38.60 -3.93 21.82
C TYR A 261 37.70 -2.99 20.99
N ASN A 262 38.04 -1.72 21.12
CA ASN A 262 37.44 -0.51 20.55
C ASN A 262 37.64 -0.35 19.04
N HIS A 263 36.77 0.53 18.50
CA HIS A 263 36.95 1.45 17.38
C HIS A 263 38.39 1.71 16.90
N SER A 264 38.55 1.72 15.58
CA SER A 264 39.50 2.59 14.86
C SER A 264 39.00 2.84 13.45
N ASP A 265 38.88 4.12 13.10
CA ASP A 265 38.65 4.64 11.76
C ASP A 265 39.79 4.26 10.80
N SER A 266 39.47 4.10 9.51
CA SER A 266 40.45 4.20 8.42
C SER A 266 39.75 4.56 7.11
N ASN A 267 39.88 5.83 6.71
CA ASN A 267 39.78 6.26 5.31
C ASN A 267 40.81 5.51 4.46
N SER A 268 40.42 5.05 3.28
CA SER A 268 41.36 4.86 2.17
C SER A 268 40.68 5.14 0.84
N ASP A 269 41.08 6.25 0.24
CA ASP A 269 41.03 6.45 -1.21
C ASP A 269 41.94 5.42 -1.89
N SER A 270 41.46 4.76 -2.92
CA SER A 270 42.30 4.35 -4.05
C SER A 270 41.46 4.08 -5.31
N SER A 271 41.68 4.96 -6.27
CA SER A 271 41.58 4.73 -7.70
C SER A 271 42.50 3.57 -8.13
N ASN A 272 42.03 2.65 -8.98
CA ASN A 272 42.41 2.57 -10.40
C ASN A 272 41.91 1.28 -11.09
N SER A 273 41.33 1.50 -12.27
CA SER A 273 41.59 0.79 -13.54
C SER A 273 41.26 -0.70 -13.68
N SER A 274 40.40 -0.97 -14.67
CA SER A 274 40.53 -1.91 -15.82
C SER A 274 39.29 -2.80 -15.98
N ASN A 275 38.83 -3.24 -17.14
CA ASN A 275 38.87 -2.81 -18.54
C ASN A 275 37.91 -3.78 -19.28
N ASN A 276 37.44 -3.39 -20.46
CA ASN A 276 36.91 -4.24 -21.54
C ASN A 276 35.53 -4.93 -21.39
N ASN A 277 34.53 -4.46 -22.14
CA ASN A 277 34.29 -4.95 -23.50
C ASN A 277 33.27 -4.07 -24.26
N ASN A 278 33.78 -3.38 -25.29
CA ASN A 278 32.99 -2.84 -26.39
C ASN A 278 32.51 -3.99 -27.27
N ASN A 279 31.28 -3.90 -27.78
CA ASN A 279 30.92 -4.56 -29.02
C ASN A 279 30.14 -3.58 -29.90
N ASP A 280 30.88 -2.92 -30.78
CA ASP A 280 30.35 -2.19 -31.93
C ASP A 280 29.81 -3.18 -32.96
N SER A 281 28.63 -2.90 -33.50
CA SER A 281 28.18 -3.46 -34.76
C SER A 281 27.42 -2.39 -35.55
N ASN A 282 28.21 -1.67 -36.35
CA ASN A 282 27.77 -0.99 -37.57
C ASN A 282 27.34 -2.04 -38.61
N ASN A 283 26.16 -1.90 -39.22
CA ASN A 283 26.08 -1.75 -40.68
C ASN A 283 24.69 -1.36 -41.24
N ASN A 284 24.74 -0.31 -42.06
CA ASN A 284 24.05 -0.05 -43.33
C ASN A 284 22.52 0.09 -43.44
N ASN A 285 22.12 1.36 -43.60
CA ASN A 285 21.53 1.95 -44.82
C ASN A 285 20.69 1.04 -45.73
N ASN A 286 19.39 1.36 -45.86
CA ASN A 286 18.84 1.65 -47.18
C ASN A 286 17.67 2.66 -47.13
N SER A 287 17.68 3.53 -48.13
CA SER A 287 16.85 4.70 -48.36
C SER A 287 15.51 4.35 -49.02
N ASN A 288 14.46 5.14 -48.73
CA ASN A 288 13.50 5.74 -49.68
C ASN A 288 12.42 6.50 -48.89
N ASN A 289 12.48 7.83 -48.82
CA ASN A 289 11.98 8.81 -49.80
C ASN A 289 10.45 8.95 -49.81
N SER A 290 9.95 10.02 -49.18
CA SER A 290 8.78 10.77 -49.65
C SER A 290 8.77 12.20 -49.09
N ASN A 291 9.01 13.11 -50.02
CA ASN A 291 8.73 14.55 -50.11
C ASN A 291 7.66 15.11 -49.14
N ASN A 292 7.90 16.22 -48.42
CA ASN A 292 8.07 17.63 -48.83
C ASN A 292 6.73 18.40 -48.78
N ASN A 293 6.61 19.35 -47.85
CA ASN A 293 6.05 20.67 -48.17
C ASN A 293 6.50 21.74 -47.17
N ASN A 294 7.26 22.67 -47.73
CA ASN A 294 7.74 23.95 -47.21
C ASN A 294 6.59 24.90 -46.84
N HIS A 295 6.78 25.67 -45.77
CA HIS A 295 6.48 27.12 -45.80
C HIS A 295 7.48 27.92 -44.94
N ASN A 296 8.18 28.82 -45.63
CA ASN A 296 9.02 29.89 -45.13
C ASN A 296 8.25 30.82 -44.18
N ASN A 297 8.91 31.32 -43.13
CA ASN A 297 9.05 32.77 -43.01
C ASN A 297 10.28 33.19 -42.20
N ASN A 298 10.95 34.16 -42.79
CA ASN A 298 12.22 34.77 -42.48
C ASN A 298 11.97 36.03 -41.65
N SER A 299 12.76 36.34 -40.62
CA SER A 299 13.04 37.72 -40.16
C SER A 299 14.10 37.80 -39.06
N ASN A 300 15.28 38.24 -39.49
CA ASN A 300 16.14 39.29 -38.92
C ASN A 300 16.56 39.26 -37.44
N SER A 301 17.85 38.94 -37.30
CA SER A 301 18.77 39.40 -36.27
C SER A 301 18.94 40.94 -36.27
N ILE A 302 18.86 41.56 -35.09
CA ILE A 302 19.50 42.86 -34.81
C ILE A 302 20.39 42.69 -33.57
N ILE A 303 21.68 42.87 -33.79
CA ILE A 303 22.73 43.08 -32.78
C ILE A 303 22.70 44.56 -32.41
N LEU A 304 22.67 44.92 -31.13
CA LEU A 304 23.26 46.16 -30.63
C LEU A 304 23.74 46.03 -29.18
N ASN A 305 24.81 46.77 -28.95
CA ASN A 305 25.75 46.74 -27.84
C ASN A 305 25.28 47.49 -26.58
N ASN A 306 25.69 46.94 -25.42
CA ASN A 306 26.51 47.59 -24.38
C ASN A 306 26.05 48.95 -23.78
N SER A 307 25.84 49.00 -22.45
CA SER A 307 26.34 50.06 -21.55
C SER A 307 26.04 49.76 -20.07
N ASN A 308 27.11 49.62 -19.28
CA ASN A 308 27.18 49.85 -17.84
C ASN A 308 26.73 51.28 -17.48
N CYS A 309 26.16 51.49 -16.29
CA CYS A 309 26.63 52.50 -15.33
C CYS A 309 25.91 52.44 -13.97
N ASN A 310 26.74 52.63 -12.94
CA ASN A 310 26.54 52.63 -11.50
C ASN A 310 25.66 53.78 -10.93
N SER A 311 25.07 53.49 -9.76
CA SER A 311 24.87 54.33 -8.55
C SER A 311 24.27 55.75 -8.67
N THR A 312 23.31 56.10 -7.79
CA THR A 312 23.53 56.79 -6.48
C THR A 312 22.18 57.29 -5.92
N SER A 313 22.09 57.33 -4.59
CA SER A 313 21.02 57.85 -3.75
C SER A 313 20.81 59.38 -3.85
N MET A 314 19.60 59.85 -3.53
CA MET A 314 19.30 60.79 -2.42
C MET A 314 17.96 61.55 -2.58
N SER A 315 17.09 61.34 -1.58
CA SER A 315 16.27 62.30 -0.81
C SER A 315 15.33 63.35 -1.45
N ASN A 316 14.10 63.29 -0.91
CA ASN A 316 13.31 64.35 -0.26
C ASN A 316 12.26 65.21 -1.01
N THR A 317 11.05 65.11 -0.43
CA THR A 317 10.04 66.16 -0.14
C THR A 317 9.37 66.92 -1.29
N ASN A 318 8.05 66.78 -1.44
CA ASN A 318 7.12 67.68 -0.75
C ASN A 318 5.64 67.30 -0.91
N THR A 319 4.95 67.54 0.21
CA THR A 319 3.51 67.63 0.49
C THR A 319 2.68 68.45 -0.49
N SER A 320 1.41 68.04 -0.68
CA SER A 320 0.26 68.96 -0.76
C SER A 320 -1.03 68.25 -0.34
N GLN A 321 -1.62 68.76 0.75
CA GLN A 321 -2.92 68.44 1.31
C GLN A 321 -4.07 69.03 0.46
N SER A 322 -5.24 68.41 0.49
CA SER A 322 -6.51 69.14 0.50
C SER A 322 -7.58 68.36 1.27
N ASN A 323 -8.14 69.06 2.25
CA ASN A 323 -9.16 68.67 3.23
C ASN A 323 -10.57 68.55 2.62
N HIS A 324 -11.40 67.69 3.23
CA HIS A 324 -12.69 68.03 3.87
C HIS A 324 -13.17 66.78 4.62
N ASP A 325 -13.21 66.79 5.96
CA ASP A 325 -14.30 67.27 6.83
C ASP A 325 -15.60 66.45 6.72
N CYS A 326 -16.32 66.12 7.79
CA CYS A 326 -16.08 66.04 9.23
C CYS A 326 -17.41 65.68 9.88
N SER A 327 -17.33 65.21 11.12
CA SER A 327 -18.37 65.18 12.17
C SER A 327 -19.43 64.07 12.07
N GLY A 328 -19.77 63.37 13.15
CA GLY A 328 -19.41 63.47 14.57
C GLY A 328 -20.04 62.28 15.31
N ARG A 329 -19.89 62.06 16.61
CA ARG A 329 -19.31 62.81 17.73
C ARG A 329 -19.20 61.82 18.90
N HIS A 330 -18.05 61.85 19.58
CA HIS A 330 -17.80 61.88 21.05
C HIS A 330 -18.67 61.02 22.00
N SER A 331 -18.15 60.35 23.04
CA SER A 331 -17.15 60.73 24.07
C SER A 331 -17.04 59.54 25.05
N ASN A 332 -16.05 59.30 25.92
CA ASN A 332 -14.82 59.97 26.34
C ASN A 332 -14.02 59.01 27.25
N LEU A 333 -12.68 59.04 27.11
CA LEU A 333 -11.59 59.12 28.13
C LEU A 333 -11.61 58.14 29.34
N HIS A 334 -10.49 57.49 29.74
CA HIS A 334 -9.14 58.03 29.94
C HIS A 334 -8.11 56.88 30.18
N ASN A 335 -6.88 57.07 29.67
CA ASN A 335 -5.54 56.81 30.27
C ASN A 335 -5.16 55.41 30.83
N ILE A 336 -3.91 54.93 30.89
CA ILE A 336 -2.54 55.30 30.44
C ILE A 336 -1.69 54.03 30.76
N ILE A 337 -0.90 53.56 29.78
CA ILE A 337 0.54 53.24 29.85
C ILE A 337 1.06 52.18 30.88
N THR A 338 1.66 51.13 30.28
CA THR A 338 2.94 50.42 30.59
C THR A 338 3.11 49.35 31.67
N ASP A 339 3.75 48.28 31.16
CA ASP A 339 4.99 47.63 31.62
C ASP A 339 5.00 46.59 32.76
N ASN A 340 5.44 45.41 32.33
CA ASN A 340 6.58 44.64 32.83
C ASN A 340 6.50 43.80 34.12
N PHE A 341 7.04 42.58 33.92
CA PHE A 341 8.00 41.87 34.77
C PHE A 341 7.53 40.85 35.82
N THR A 342 8.00 39.61 35.57
CA THR A 342 8.69 38.66 36.47
C THR A 342 8.05 38.07 37.73
N ALA A 343 7.95 36.74 37.69
CA ALA A 343 8.67 35.75 38.50
C ALA A 343 8.52 35.68 40.04
N SER A 344 8.30 34.42 40.46
CA SER A 344 8.99 33.70 41.55
C SER A 344 8.40 33.67 42.99
N THR A 345 8.27 32.40 43.42
CA THR A 345 8.61 31.78 44.73
C THR A 345 7.79 32.04 46.00
N ALA A 346 7.13 30.95 46.44
CA ALA A 346 7.36 30.15 47.68
C ALA A 346 7.31 30.79 49.10
N VAL A 347 7.25 29.88 50.10
CA VAL A 347 7.29 30.00 51.58
C VAL A 347 5.89 30.04 52.21
N SER A 348 5.37 29.07 52.98
CA SER A 348 5.83 28.24 54.12
C SER A 348 5.60 28.86 55.51
N CYS A 349 4.93 28.07 56.36
CA CYS A 349 4.80 28.08 57.83
C CYS A 349 4.03 29.22 58.52
N ASP A 350 3.02 28.85 59.33
CA ASP A 350 3.04 29.11 60.78
C ASP A 350 2.04 28.18 61.54
N ASN A 351 2.48 27.81 62.75
CA ASN A 351 1.83 26.95 63.76
C ASN A 351 0.93 27.78 64.71
N ASP A 352 0.07 27.06 65.46
CA ASP A 352 -0.34 27.27 66.87
C ASP A 352 -1.77 26.70 67.08
N ASP A 353 -2.18 25.99 68.14
CA ASP A 353 -1.53 25.39 69.31
C ASP A 353 -2.61 24.56 70.10
N ILE A 354 -2.17 23.75 71.07
CA ILE A 354 -2.85 23.34 72.35
C ILE A 354 -3.74 22.07 72.47
N ASN A 355 -3.11 21.09 73.15
CA ASN A 355 -3.50 20.18 74.26
C ASN A 355 -4.62 19.10 74.20
N GLY A 356 -4.18 17.87 74.51
CA GLY A 356 -4.61 17.20 75.74
C GLY A 356 -4.60 15.65 75.76
N GLY A 357 -3.75 15.04 76.60
CA GLY A 357 -4.09 13.78 77.29
C GLY A 357 -3.15 12.57 77.17
N ARG A 358 -2.31 12.38 78.20
CA ARG A 358 -1.46 11.19 78.53
C ARG A 358 -2.30 9.89 78.72
N THR A 359 -1.77 8.67 78.52
CA THR A 359 -0.86 7.95 79.44
C THR A 359 -0.37 6.61 78.85
N ASN A 360 0.94 6.32 79.04
CA ASN A 360 1.64 5.09 79.51
C ASN A 360 1.08 3.69 79.15
N ALA A 361 1.84 2.61 78.96
CA ALA A 361 3.27 2.27 78.97
C ALA A 361 3.38 0.79 78.51
N GLY A 362 4.57 0.32 78.12
CA GLY A 362 4.83 -1.13 78.06
C GLY A 362 5.95 -1.56 77.13
N ASP A 363 7.19 -1.44 77.60
CA ASP A 363 8.39 -2.06 77.02
C ASP A 363 8.34 -3.59 76.99
N ALA A 364 8.87 -4.20 75.92
CA ALA A 364 9.57 -5.49 75.98
C ALA A 364 10.43 -5.70 74.72
N GLN A 365 11.75 -5.53 74.88
CA GLN A 365 12.78 -6.08 74.00
C GLN A 365 12.97 -7.58 74.28
N GLN A 366 13.14 -8.42 73.23
CA GLN A 366 14.06 -9.59 73.19
C GLN A 366 14.08 -10.27 71.78
N PRO A 367 15.04 -11.18 71.45
CA PRO A 367 16.00 -11.03 70.33
C PRO A 367 15.77 -12.01 69.15
N PRO A 368 16.60 -12.02 68.07
CA PRO A 368 16.31 -12.78 66.86
C PRO A 368 16.85 -14.21 66.92
N ALA A 369 15.98 -15.19 66.65
CA ALA A 369 16.35 -16.59 66.48
C ALA A 369 16.28 -17.01 65.01
N GLN A 370 17.37 -17.65 64.57
CA GLN A 370 17.56 -18.34 63.30
C GLN A 370 16.43 -19.34 63.01
N ARG A 371 15.89 -19.33 61.78
CA ARG A 371 15.23 -20.51 61.19
C ARG A 371 15.60 -20.68 59.73
N GLN A 372 16.22 -21.83 59.48
CA GLN A 372 16.56 -22.40 58.18
C GLN A 372 15.31 -22.60 57.31
N ARG A 373 15.41 -22.23 56.03
CA ARG A 373 14.44 -22.55 54.99
C ARG A 373 14.61 -24.01 54.57
N GLN A 374 13.58 -24.84 54.76
CA GLN A 374 13.36 -26.05 53.97
C GLN A 374 12.75 -25.62 52.63
N GLN A 375 13.47 -25.86 51.54
CA GLN A 375 12.95 -25.82 50.18
C GLN A 375 12.24 -27.16 49.91
N GLN A 376 10.91 -27.16 49.87
CA GLN A 376 10.15 -28.18 49.14
C GLN A 376 9.85 -27.64 47.75
N GLN A 377 10.38 -28.34 46.75
CA GLN A 377 10.08 -28.18 45.34
C GLN A 377 8.58 -28.36 45.10
N GLN A 378 7.91 -27.30 44.68
CA GLN A 378 6.67 -27.40 43.91
C GLN A 378 7.00 -27.08 42.46
N GLN A 379 6.86 -28.08 41.59
CA GLN A 379 6.87 -27.90 40.15
C GLN A 379 5.66 -27.04 39.74
N PRO A 380 5.82 -26.02 38.88
CA PRO A 380 4.67 -25.36 38.26
C PRO A 380 4.08 -26.28 37.17
N PRO A 381 2.74 -26.30 36.99
CA PRO A 381 2.10 -27.07 35.93
C PRO A 381 2.47 -26.51 34.56
N ALA A 382 2.50 -27.42 33.57
CA ALA A 382 2.82 -27.16 32.19
C ALA A 382 2.05 -25.96 31.61
N VAL A 383 2.80 -24.95 31.18
CA VAL A 383 2.31 -23.86 30.35
C VAL A 383 2.09 -24.42 28.95
N THR A 384 0.84 -24.52 28.53
CA THR A 384 0.47 -24.73 27.13
C THR A 384 0.98 -23.56 26.29
N PRO A 385 1.53 -23.79 25.08
CA PRO A 385 1.95 -22.70 24.22
C PRO A 385 0.72 -21.87 23.82
N PHE A 386 0.73 -20.61 24.25
CA PHE A 386 -0.25 -19.60 23.91
C PHE A 386 -0.21 -19.37 22.39
N LEU A 387 -1.39 -19.31 21.77
CA LEU A 387 -1.58 -18.95 20.37
C LEU A 387 -0.76 -17.70 20.04
N GLU A 388 0.08 -17.78 19.00
CA GLU A 388 0.65 -16.60 18.34
C GLU A 388 -0.48 -15.62 18.07
N THR A 389 -0.43 -14.47 18.74
CA THR A 389 -1.26 -13.31 18.46
C THR A 389 -1.08 -12.93 17.01
N ALA A 390 -2.07 -13.26 16.17
CA ALA A 390 -2.21 -12.68 14.85
C ALA A 390 -2.26 -11.16 15.01
N THR A 391 -1.17 -10.48 14.68
CA THR A 391 -1.19 -9.04 14.45
C THR A 391 -2.07 -8.81 13.24
N PHE A 392 -3.34 -8.47 13.49
CA PHE A 392 -4.22 -7.88 12.49
C PHE A 392 -3.66 -6.49 12.13
N SER A 393 -2.63 -6.46 11.29
CA SER A 393 -2.21 -5.28 10.55
C SER A 393 -2.78 -5.40 9.15
N THR A 394 -4.12 -5.39 9.05
CA THR A 394 -4.75 -4.97 7.81
C THR A 394 -4.50 -3.46 7.72
N LEU A 395 -3.43 -3.08 7.02
CA LEU A 395 -3.29 -1.73 6.50
C LEU A 395 -4.44 -1.54 5.51
N THR A 396 -5.62 -1.17 6.01
CA THR A 396 -6.63 -0.57 5.14
C THR A 396 -5.94 0.64 4.51
N PRO A 397 -5.83 0.70 3.16
CA PRO A 397 -5.24 1.86 2.53
C PRO A 397 -6.04 3.08 3.00
N PRO A 398 -5.39 4.24 3.25
CA PRO A 398 -6.10 5.44 3.66
C PRO A 398 -7.30 5.61 2.73
N HIS A 399 -8.50 5.61 3.33
CA HIS A 399 -9.75 5.59 2.60
C HIS A 399 -9.72 6.69 1.54
N LYS A 400 -10.44 6.44 0.44
CA LYS A 400 -10.76 7.44 -0.59
C LYS A 400 -11.17 8.69 0.15
N MET A 401 -10.26 9.66 0.32
CA MET A 401 -10.56 10.87 1.05
C MET A 401 -11.70 11.49 0.27
N ILE A 402 -12.90 11.49 0.86
CA ILE A 402 -14.00 12.28 0.35
C ILE A 402 -13.61 13.72 0.68
N LEU A 403 -12.70 14.26 -0.14
CA LEU A 403 -12.48 15.67 -0.27
C LEU A 403 -13.75 16.20 -0.89
N VAL A 404 -14.70 16.61 -0.04
CA VAL A 404 -15.86 17.37 -0.50
C VAL A 404 -15.28 18.70 -0.98
N PRO A 405 -15.27 18.98 -2.30
CA PRO A 405 -14.79 20.27 -2.76
C PRO A 405 -15.75 21.32 -2.21
N LYS A 406 -15.24 22.39 -1.60
CA LYS A 406 -16.05 23.57 -1.28
C LYS A 406 -16.42 24.26 -2.59
N MET A 407 -17.42 23.74 -3.30
CA MET A 407 -17.90 24.37 -4.54
C MET A 407 -18.80 25.55 -4.16
N SER A 408 -18.28 26.77 -4.31
CA SER A 408 -19.08 28.01 -4.31
C SER A 408 -20.04 28.01 -5.50
N ALA A 409 -21.18 28.70 -5.37
CA ALA A 409 -22.17 28.84 -6.44
C ALA A 409 -21.50 29.25 -7.76
N ALA A 410 -21.74 28.46 -8.80
CA ALA A 410 -21.03 28.50 -10.07
C ALA A 410 -21.26 29.82 -10.81
N SER A 411 -20.25 30.69 -10.81
CA SER A 411 -20.05 31.62 -11.92
C SER A 411 -19.67 30.79 -13.15
N SER A 412 -20.19 31.10 -14.34
CA SER A 412 -19.88 30.34 -15.55
C SER A 412 -18.41 30.57 -15.94
N VAL A 413 -17.50 29.75 -15.41
CA VAL A 413 -16.10 29.76 -15.81
C VAL A 413 -16.03 29.29 -17.25
N VAL A 414 -15.53 30.15 -18.14
CA VAL A 414 -15.27 29.81 -19.53
C VAL A 414 -14.29 28.63 -19.56
N ALA A 415 -14.73 27.50 -20.10
CA ALA A 415 -13.90 26.30 -20.22
C ALA A 415 -12.68 26.59 -21.10
N MET A 416 -11.51 26.09 -20.70
CA MET A 416 -10.31 26.18 -21.52
C MET A 416 -10.32 25.09 -22.59
N ASP A 417 -10.15 25.46 -23.85
CA ASP A 417 -9.94 24.50 -24.94
C ASP A 417 -8.52 23.89 -24.89
N ALA A 418 -8.26 22.89 -25.74
CA ALA A 418 -6.99 22.16 -25.73
C ALA A 418 -5.78 23.04 -26.14
N GLU A 419 -5.99 24.00 -27.05
CA GLU A 419 -4.93 24.90 -27.50
C GLU A 419 -4.60 25.94 -26.42
N GLN A 420 -5.60 26.45 -25.71
CA GLN A 420 -5.42 27.33 -24.55
C GLN A 420 -4.65 26.64 -23.44
N ILE A 421 -4.96 25.37 -23.13
CA ILE A 421 -4.21 24.58 -22.15
C ILE A 421 -2.75 24.42 -22.59
N LYS A 422 -2.51 24.02 -23.85
CA LYS A 422 -1.16 23.83 -24.39
C LYS A 422 -0.36 25.12 -24.39
N ALA A 423 -0.96 26.24 -24.82
CA ALA A 423 -0.34 27.56 -24.81
C ALA A 423 0.00 28.00 -23.37
N CYS A 424 -0.90 27.75 -22.42
CA CYS A 424 -0.68 28.04 -21.01
C CYS A 424 0.51 27.24 -20.45
N VAL A 425 0.52 25.91 -20.63
CA VAL A 425 1.64 25.05 -20.18
C VAL A 425 2.96 25.50 -20.79
N GLN A 426 2.95 25.87 -22.08
CA GLN A 426 4.16 26.35 -22.76
C GLN A 426 4.67 27.67 -22.18
N LYS A 427 3.79 28.62 -21.87
CA LYS A 427 4.17 29.88 -21.21
C LYS A 427 4.79 29.63 -19.82
N VAL A 428 4.14 28.80 -19.01
CA VAL A 428 4.68 28.40 -17.68
C VAL A 428 6.05 27.76 -17.85
N ARG A 429 6.23 26.85 -18.81
CA ARG A 429 7.52 26.21 -19.10
C ARG A 429 8.61 27.22 -19.51
N LEU A 430 8.24 28.32 -20.16
CA LEU A 430 9.15 29.39 -20.55
C LEU A 430 9.47 30.37 -19.40
N GLY A 431 8.98 30.11 -18.19
CA GLY A 431 9.25 30.94 -17.02
C GLY A 431 8.24 32.07 -16.79
N ASP A 432 7.13 32.09 -17.54
CA ASP A 432 6.05 33.05 -17.30
C ASP A 432 5.17 32.59 -16.13
N GLY A 433 5.14 33.39 -15.07
CA GLY A 433 4.35 33.11 -13.86
C GLY A 433 2.91 33.62 -13.92
N GLU A 434 2.58 34.54 -14.83
CA GLU A 434 1.22 35.12 -14.94
C GLU A 434 0.14 34.05 -15.18
N PRO A 435 0.35 33.05 -16.07
CA PRO A 435 -0.66 32.02 -16.32
C PRO A 435 -0.92 31.10 -15.11
N ILE A 436 0.02 30.98 -14.16
CA ILE A 436 -0.16 30.14 -12.97
C ILE A 436 -1.34 30.66 -12.14
N PHE A 437 -1.41 31.97 -11.93
CA PHE A 437 -2.48 32.61 -11.18
C PHE A 437 -3.85 32.45 -11.86
N GLU A 438 -3.90 32.67 -13.18
CA GLU A 438 -5.13 32.49 -13.97
C GLU A 438 -5.64 31.05 -13.85
N VAL A 439 -4.77 30.06 -14.05
CA VAL A 439 -5.13 28.65 -14.04
C VAL A 439 -5.54 28.15 -12.66
N LEU A 440 -4.85 28.59 -11.60
CA LEU A 440 -5.13 28.21 -10.23
C LEU A 440 -6.60 28.47 -9.87
N SER A 441 -7.10 29.68 -10.15
CA SER A 441 -8.50 30.06 -9.87
C SER A 441 -9.53 29.17 -10.58
N ARG A 442 -9.17 28.61 -11.74
CA ARG A 442 -10.02 27.72 -12.54
C ARG A 442 -9.94 26.27 -12.09
N CYS A 443 -8.76 25.80 -11.66
CA CYS A 443 -8.57 24.43 -11.18
C CYS A 443 -9.39 24.16 -9.92
N GLU A 444 -9.51 25.14 -9.02
CA GLU A 444 -10.35 25.04 -7.82
C GLU A 444 -11.83 24.81 -8.14
N GLN A 445 -12.26 25.13 -9.36
CA GLN A 445 -13.66 25.05 -9.81
C GLN A 445 -13.92 23.90 -10.79
N SER A 446 -12.87 23.24 -11.32
CA SER A 446 -13.01 22.22 -12.36
C SER A 446 -11.99 21.08 -12.22
N LEU A 447 -12.49 19.93 -11.76
CA LEU A 447 -11.71 18.68 -11.68
C LEU A 447 -11.26 18.21 -13.08
N GLU A 448 -12.13 18.37 -14.08
CA GLU A 448 -11.85 17.99 -15.47
C GLU A 448 -10.68 18.79 -16.07
N LEU A 449 -10.69 20.12 -15.90
CA LEU A 449 -9.59 20.98 -16.34
C LEU A 449 -8.28 20.55 -15.68
N THR A 450 -8.33 20.23 -14.40
CA THR A 450 -7.15 19.82 -13.63
C THR A 450 -6.55 18.52 -14.18
N GLY A 451 -7.38 17.52 -14.52
CA GLY A 451 -6.93 16.29 -15.19
C GLY A 451 -6.32 16.54 -16.57
N ARG A 452 -6.89 17.48 -17.35
CA ARG A 452 -6.34 17.89 -18.66
C ARG A 452 -5.00 18.61 -18.53
N LEU A 453 -4.82 19.45 -17.50
CA LEU A 453 -3.55 20.13 -17.22
C LEU A 453 -2.45 19.16 -16.78
N VAL A 454 -2.76 18.19 -15.92
CA VAL A 454 -1.82 17.10 -15.56
C VAL A 454 -1.40 16.36 -16.84
N SER A 455 -2.37 15.99 -17.68
CA SER A 455 -2.12 15.28 -18.94
C SER A 455 -1.28 16.09 -19.94
N ALA A 456 -1.42 17.42 -19.93
CA ALA A 456 -0.64 18.32 -20.76
C ALA A 456 0.79 18.60 -20.23
N GLY A 457 1.17 18.02 -19.09
CA GLY A 457 2.50 18.20 -18.50
C GLY A 457 2.68 19.49 -17.71
N MET A 458 1.59 20.04 -17.14
CA MET A 458 1.65 21.25 -16.31
C MET A 458 2.52 21.06 -15.05
N CYS A 459 2.45 19.90 -14.39
CA CYS A 459 3.25 19.62 -13.20
C CYS A 459 4.76 19.82 -13.46
N ALA A 460 5.26 19.33 -14.61
CA ALA A 460 6.67 19.42 -14.96
C ALA A 460 7.08 20.89 -15.24
N ALA A 461 6.20 21.65 -15.86
CA ALA A 461 6.41 23.08 -16.11
C ALA A 461 6.47 23.89 -14.81
N LEU A 462 5.72 23.50 -13.78
CA LEU A 462 5.71 24.20 -12.49
C LEU A 462 6.96 23.97 -11.64
N LEU A 463 7.67 22.85 -11.82
CA LEU A 463 8.84 22.53 -10.99
C LEU A 463 9.95 23.59 -11.07
N SER A 464 10.13 24.24 -12.23
CA SER A 464 11.12 25.31 -12.39
C SER A 464 10.76 26.60 -11.64
N HIS A 465 9.49 26.79 -11.28
CA HIS A 465 9.00 27.97 -10.58
C HIS A 465 9.10 27.87 -9.05
N LEU A 466 9.32 26.66 -8.51
CA LEU A 466 9.45 26.44 -7.07
C LEU A 466 10.66 27.14 -6.42
N ARG A 467 11.61 27.63 -7.22
CA ARG A 467 12.79 28.37 -6.75
C ARG A 467 12.71 29.89 -7.02
N GLY A 468 11.63 30.36 -7.63
CA GLY A 468 11.47 31.74 -8.09
C GLY A 468 10.50 32.58 -7.25
N SER A 469 10.18 33.78 -7.74
CA SER A 469 9.17 34.66 -7.14
C SER A 469 7.75 34.08 -7.19
N ALA A 470 7.49 33.14 -8.10
CA ALA A 470 6.20 32.45 -8.24
C ALA A 470 6.11 31.14 -7.44
N ALA A 471 7.06 30.86 -6.54
CA ALA A 471 7.14 29.58 -5.83
C ALA A 471 5.87 29.24 -5.03
N ALA A 472 5.28 30.23 -4.34
CA ALA A 472 4.06 30.04 -3.56
C ALA A 472 2.86 29.62 -4.43
N ASP A 473 2.63 30.31 -5.54
CA ASP A 473 1.51 30.01 -6.44
C ASP A 473 1.75 28.72 -7.24
N ALA A 474 3.00 28.44 -7.61
CA ALA A 474 3.38 27.18 -8.24
C ALA A 474 3.12 25.99 -7.30
N ALA A 475 3.50 26.10 -6.03
CA ALA A 475 3.23 25.08 -5.02
C ALA A 475 1.73 24.89 -4.80
N ARG A 476 0.95 25.98 -4.73
CA ARG A 476 -0.51 25.91 -4.58
C ARG A 476 -1.19 25.24 -5.78
N LEU A 477 -0.74 25.56 -6.99
CA LEU A 477 -1.26 24.90 -8.19
C LEU A 477 -0.85 23.42 -8.26
N LEU A 478 0.37 23.07 -7.86
CA LEU A 478 0.78 21.66 -7.72
C LEU A 478 -0.06 20.90 -6.71
N ALA A 479 -0.41 21.52 -5.58
CA ALA A 479 -1.30 20.93 -4.58
C ALA A 479 -2.70 20.68 -5.16
N ALA A 480 -3.28 21.66 -5.86
CA ALA A 480 -4.57 21.51 -6.55
C ALA A 480 -4.53 20.39 -7.61
N LEU A 481 -3.46 20.32 -8.42
CA LEU A 481 -3.26 19.27 -9.42
C LEU A 481 -3.14 17.88 -8.77
N GLY A 482 -2.36 17.76 -7.69
CA GLY A 482 -2.20 16.52 -6.95
C GLY A 482 -3.51 16.05 -6.29
N ARG A 483 -4.28 16.99 -5.73
CA ARG A 483 -5.59 16.73 -5.15
C ARG A 483 -6.57 16.18 -6.17
N ALA A 484 -6.65 16.82 -7.33
CA ALA A 484 -7.49 16.36 -8.42
C ALA A 484 -7.06 15.00 -8.96
N ALA A 485 -5.76 14.78 -9.10
CA ALA A 485 -5.21 13.51 -9.53
C ALA A 485 -5.61 12.36 -8.59
N ALA A 486 -5.53 12.58 -7.27
CA ALA A 486 -5.97 11.62 -6.25
C ALA A 486 -7.47 11.28 -6.34
N LEU A 487 -8.30 12.22 -6.79
CA LEU A 487 -9.74 12.00 -7.01
C LEU A 487 -10.06 11.37 -8.37
N GLY A 488 -9.24 11.64 -9.39
CA GLY A 488 -9.45 11.22 -10.78
C GLY A 488 -9.03 9.78 -11.10
N GLY A 489 -8.45 9.04 -10.15
CA GLY A 489 -8.04 7.64 -10.32
C GLY A 489 -6.53 7.45 -10.48
N GLY A 490 -6.09 6.18 -10.53
CA GLY A 490 -4.67 5.79 -10.42
C GLY A 490 -3.74 6.43 -11.46
N GLY A 491 -4.18 6.52 -12.73
CA GLY A 491 -3.33 7.01 -13.83
C GLY A 491 -2.88 8.46 -13.67
N LEU A 492 -3.75 9.35 -13.17
CA LEU A 492 -3.37 10.76 -12.95
C LEU A 492 -2.42 10.91 -11.76
N SER A 493 -2.70 10.24 -10.64
CA SER A 493 -1.80 10.25 -9.46
C SER A 493 -0.41 9.77 -9.81
N ARG A 494 -0.31 8.70 -10.62
CA ARG A 494 0.97 8.17 -11.10
C ARG A 494 1.74 9.21 -11.91
N ARG A 495 1.12 9.87 -12.90
CA ARG A 495 1.78 10.93 -13.69
C ARG A 495 2.28 12.10 -12.85
N VAL A 496 1.51 12.51 -11.85
CA VAL A 496 1.95 13.53 -10.89
C VAL A 496 3.20 13.04 -10.15
N ALA A 497 3.17 11.82 -9.61
CA ALA A 497 4.30 11.23 -8.88
C ALA A 497 5.56 11.07 -9.76
N GLU A 498 5.41 10.57 -10.99
CA GLU A 498 6.49 10.45 -11.97
C GLU A 498 7.15 11.80 -12.26
N THR A 499 6.33 12.84 -12.41
CA THR A 499 6.84 14.19 -12.62
C THR A 499 7.76 14.63 -11.48
N PHE A 500 7.38 14.35 -10.22
CA PHE A 500 8.23 14.66 -9.06
C PHE A 500 9.45 13.73 -8.93
N LEU A 501 9.34 12.48 -9.37
CA LEU A 501 10.47 11.54 -9.44
C LEU A 501 11.51 11.99 -10.45
N THR A 502 11.09 12.61 -11.56
CA THR A 502 12.00 13.20 -12.54
C THR A 502 12.56 14.55 -12.05
N GLY A 503 13.87 14.75 -12.21
CA GLY A 503 14.54 16.00 -11.81
C GLY A 503 14.56 16.27 -10.30
N ASP A 504 14.72 17.55 -9.94
CA ASP A 504 14.86 18.05 -8.57
C ASP A 504 13.51 18.38 -7.90
N GLY A 505 12.38 17.90 -8.44
CA GLY A 505 11.04 18.32 -8.00
C GLY A 505 10.79 18.11 -6.50
N VAL A 506 11.14 16.93 -5.98
CA VAL A 506 11.04 16.63 -4.55
C VAL A 506 11.92 17.55 -3.70
N GLN A 507 13.18 17.76 -4.09
CA GLN A 507 14.09 18.61 -3.32
C GLN A 507 13.59 20.04 -3.27
N SER A 508 13.12 20.58 -4.40
CA SER A 508 12.56 21.94 -4.47
C SER A 508 11.33 22.12 -3.58
N LEU A 509 10.46 21.10 -3.46
CA LEU A 509 9.36 21.14 -2.49
C LEU A 509 9.87 21.13 -1.05
N VAL A 510 10.85 20.28 -0.72
CA VAL A 510 11.39 20.20 0.64
C VAL A 510 12.11 21.49 1.05
N ASP A 511 12.84 22.12 0.13
CA ASP A 511 13.46 23.42 0.35
C ASP A 511 12.39 24.49 0.63
N LEU A 512 11.29 24.48 -0.11
CA LEU A 512 10.18 25.41 0.07
C LEU A 512 9.42 25.17 1.39
N ILE A 513 9.24 23.91 1.81
CA ILE A 513 8.70 23.54 3.14
C ILE A 513 9.58 24.11 4.26
N GLY A 514 10.90 24.17 4.05
CA GLY A 514 11.87 24.74 5.00
C GLY A 514 11.98 26.28 4.97
N SER A 515 11.23 26.96 4.10
CA SER A 515 11.32 28.41 3.93
C SER A 515 10.61 29.19 5.05
N GLN A 516 10.84 30.51 5.11
CA GLN A 516 10.17 31.39 6.07
C GLN A 516 8.77 31.81 5.62
N ASP A 517 8.42 31.63 4.34
CA ASP A 517 7.08 31.88 3.83
C ASP A 517 6.17 30.71 4.22
N LEU A 518 5.45 30.86 5.33
CA LEU A 518 4.59 29.82 5.87
C LEU A 518 3.47 29.41 4.91
N ALA A 519 2.97 30.32 4.07
CA ALA A 519 1.91 30.01 3.12
C ALA A 519 2.45 29.17 1.95
N ALA A 520 3.63 29.52 1.45
CA ALA A 520 4.32 28.72 0.44
C ALA A 520 4.73 27.35 1.00
N ALA A 521 5.25 27.31 2.22
CA ALA A 521 5.65 26.08 2.90
C ALA A 521 4.45 25.13 3.12
N ALA A 522 3.29 25.66 3.55
CA ALA A 522 2.07 24.88 3.69
C ALA A 522 1.60 24.31 2.34
N SER A 523 1.57 25.15 1.29
CA SER A 523 1.19 24.71 -0.06
C SER A 523 2.14 23.63 -0.60
N ALA A 524 3.44 23.76 -0.31
CA ALA A 524 4.45 22.78 -0.70
C ALA A 524 4.30 21.45 0.05
N ALA A 525 3.96 21.50 1.35
CA ALA A 525 3.65 20.32 2.14
C ALA A 525 2.41 19.60 1.59
N GLU A 526 1.33 20.33 1.27
CA GLU A 526 0.13 19.77 0.67
C GLU A 526 0.43 19.08 -0.67
N ALA A 527 1.18 19.74 -1.57
CA ALA A 527 1.61 19.18 -2.84
C ALA A 527 2.42 17.89 -2.64
N LEU A 528 3.36 17.89 -1.68
CA LEU A 528 4.16 16.72 -1.35
C LEU A 528 3.28 15.56 -0.83
N GLY A 529 2.30 15.86 0.02
CA GLY A 529 1.37 14.85 0.56
C GLY A 529 0.56 14.17 -0.53
N HIS A 530 0.02 14.94 -1.48
CA HIS A 530 -0.70 14.39 -2.63
C HIS A 530 0.20 13.56 -3.54
N ALA A 531 1.44 14.01 -3.79
CA ALA A 531 2.38 13.28 -4.62
C ALA A 531 2.83 11.96 -3.98
N CYS A 532 2.99 11.92 -2.64
CA CYS A 532 3.41 10.73 -1.91
C CYS A 532 2.27 9.71 -1.71
N PHE A 533 1.03 10.06 -2.02
CA PHE A 533 -0.12 9.18 -1.86
C PHE A 533 0.05 7.88 -2.66
N ARG A 534 0.23 6.76 -1.96
CA ARG A 534 0.42 5.41 -2.55
C ARG A 534 1.61 5.33 -3.53
N CYS A 535 2.67 6.12 -3.32
CA CYS A 535 3.87 6.07 -4.16
C CYS A 535 5.14 5.81 -3.32
N PRO A 536 5.51 4.54 -3.07
CA PRO A 536 6.70 4.17 -2.28
C PRO A 536 8.02 4.78 -2.78
N ALA A 537 8.22 4.83 -4.10
CA ALA A 537 9.43 5.41 -4.69
C ALA A 537 9.57 6.91 -4.33
N LEU A 538 8.47 7.66 -4.41
CA LEU A 538 8.47 9.08 -4.07
C LEU A 538 8.60 9.29 -2.56
N GLN A 539 7.93 8.48 -1.74
CA GLN A 539 8.09 8.50 -0.28
C GLN A 539 9.57 8.33 0.11
N ALA A 540 10.25 7.36 -0.48
CA ALA A 540 11.67 7.12 -0.26
C ALA A 540 12.55 8.29 -0.72
N LYS A 541 12.25 8.91 -1.88
CA LYS A 541 12.98 10.08 -2.38
C LYS A 541 12.79 11.29 -1.46
N ALA A 542 11.56 11.58 -1.04
CA ALA A 542 11.25 12.66 -0.10
C ALA A 542 11.92 12.47 1.26
N PHE A 543 11.96 11.23 1.76
CA PHE A 543 12.70 10.89 2.97
C PHE A 543 14.20 11.20 2.83
N LYS A 544 14.84 10.76 1.73
CA LYS A 544 16.26 11.05 1.45
C LYS A 544 16.53 12.56 1.37
N SER A 545 15.58 13.32 0.80
CA SER A 545 15.60 14.78 0.74
C SER A 545 15.33 15.50 2.08
N GLN A 546 15.26 14.78 3.21
CA GLN A 546 15.02 15.34 4.55
C GLN A 546 13.61 15.94 4.76
N ALA A 547 12.60 15.49 4.00
CA ALA A 547 11.23 15.98 4.13
C ALA A 547 10.68 15.85 5.56
N VAL A 548 10.95 14.73 6.25
CA VAL A 548 10.45 14.46 7.62
C VAL A 548 10.82 15.59 8.59
N ARG A 549 12.10 15.98 8.62
CA ARG A 549 12.58 17.04 9.51
C ARG A 549 11.94 18.39 9.20
N SER A 550 11.81 18.74 7.92
CA SER A 550 11.18 19.99 7.49
C SER A 550 9.69 20.03 7.85
N LEU A 551 8.96 18.93 7.62
CA LEU A 551 7.54 18.81 7.98
C LEU A 551 7.31 18.92 9.49
N ILE A 552 8.16 18.30 10.32
CA ILE A 552 8.02 18.37 11.79
C ILE A 552 8.24 19.80 12.31
N LYS A 553 9.14 20.56 11.71
CA LYS A 553 9.30 22.00 12.03
C LYS A 553 8.05 22.79 11.63
N LEU A 554 7.49 22.51 10.45
CA LEU A 554 6.32 23.22 9.92
C LEU A 554 5.02 22.88 10.66
N LEU A 555 4.89 21.69 11.26
CA LEU A 555 3.71 21.27 12.05
C LEU A 555 3.26 22.30 13.10
N LYS A 556 4.19 23.06 13.68
CA LYS A 556 3.88 24.08 14.70
C LYS A 556 3.18 25.31 14.13
N HIS A 557 3.27 25.54 12.82
CA HIS A 557 2.80 26.75 12.15
C HIS A 557 1.70 26.45 11.13
N ALA A 558 1.77 25.32 10.44
CA ALA A 558 0.77 24.84 9.48
C ALA A 558 0.46 23.35 9.75
N PRO A 559 -0.28 23.04 10.84
CA PRO A 559 -0.50 21.66 11.27
C PRO A 559 -1.34 20.85 10.29
N GLY A 560 -2.21 21.47 9.49
CA GLY A 560 -3.10 20.77 8.55
C GLY A 560 -2.34 20.08 7.44
N GLU A 561 -1.65 20.87 6.62
CA GLU A 561 -0.91 20.44 5.43
C GLU A 561 0.32 19.63 5.82
N SER A 562 1.00 20.01 6.91
CA SER A 562 2.18 19.26 7.38
C SER A 562 1.81 17.89 7.93
N SER A 563 0.69 17.77 8.66
CA SER A 563 0.21 16.45 9.13
C SER A 563 -0.25 15.59 7.97
N PHE A 564 -0.92 16.20 6.98
CA PHE A 564 -1.34 15.51 5.76
C PHE A 564 -0.14 14.92 5.00
N ALA A 565 0.88 15.73 4.77
CA ALA A 565 2.11 15.29 4.11
C ALA A 565 2.82 14.20 4.90
N LEU A 566 2.96 14.40 6.22
CA LEU A 566 3.62 13.45 7.11
C LEU A 566 2.88 12.10 7.15
N TRP A 567 1.55 12.13 7.20
CA TRP A 567 0.72 10.92 7.11
C TRP A 567 1.04 10.15 5.83
N HIS A 568 0.90 10.78 4.67
CA HIS A 568 1.11 10.08 3.40
C HIS A 568 2.55 9.67 3.14
N LEU A 569 3.53 10.28 3.81
CA LEU A 569 4.91 9.84 3.76
C LEU A 569 5.15 8.55 4.56
N GLN A 570 4.40 8.34 5.65
CA GLN A 570 4.60 7.23 6.59
C GLN A 570 3.81 5.95 6.24
N VAL A 571 2.69 6.05 5.53
CA VAL A 571 1.83 4.89 5.23
C VAL A 571 2.61 3.82 4.47
N GLY A 572 2.72 2.63 5.09
CA GLY A 572 3.46 1.49 4.54
C GLY A 572 4.98 1.62 4.63
N GLN A 573 5.50 2.64 5.32
CA GLN A 573 6.93 2.98 5.36
C GLN A 573 7.47 2.99 6.80
N PRO A 574 7.78 1.82 7.39
CA PRO A 574 8.25 1.72 8.78
C PRO A 574 9.54 2.49 9.05
N GLY A 575 10.48 2.53 8.10
CA GLY A 575 11.70 3.32 8.23
C GLY A 575 11.44 4.83 8.34
N ILE A 576 10.47 5.35 7.58
CA ILE A 576 10.10 6.77 7.60
C ILE A 576 9.34 7.09 8.89
N ALA A 577 8.41 6.23 9.31
CA ALA A 577 7.69 6.40 10.57
C ALA A 577 8.67 6.41 11.76
N GLN A 578 9.64 5.51 11.78
CA GLN A 578 10.67 5.45 12.82
C GLN A 578 11.49 6.75 12.87
N ALA A 579 11.96 7.25 11.71
CA ALA A 579 12.69 8.50 11.65
C ALA A 579 11.84 9.71 12.08
N ALA A 580 10.54 9.73 11.75
CA ALA A 580 9.63 10.78 12.20
C ALA A 580 9.44 10.77 13.73
N PHE A 581 9.40 9.57 14.33
CA PHE A 581 9.36 9.44 15.79
C PHE A 581 10.63 9.99 16.44
N GLU A 582 11.80 9.63 15.90
CA GLU A 582 13.11 10.09 16.39
C GLU A 582 13.30 11.60 16.25
N GLU A 583 12.74 12.21 15.20
CA GLU A 583 12.71 13.67 15.00
C GLU A 583 11.64 14.37 15.87
N GLY A 584 10.91 13.64 16.71
CA GLY A 584 10.00 14.20 17.71
C GLY A 584 8.56 14.44 17.26
N ALA A 585 8.12 13.83 16.15
CA ALA A 585 6.76 14.01 15.64
C ALA A 585 5.68 13.67 16.68
N ALA A 586 5.90 12.64 17.50
CA ALA A 586 4.94 12.19 18.52
C ALA A 586 4.54 13.30 19.49
N ALA A 587 5.51 14.06 20.01
CA ALA A 587 5.25 15.15 20.96
C ALA A 587 4.46 16.29 20.31
N VAL A 588 4.79 16.65 19.06
CA VAL A 588 4.13 17.73 18.33
C VAL A 588 2.69 17.34 17.98
N LEU A 589 2.47 16.15 17.41
CA LEU A 589 1.12 15.66 17.07
C LEU A 589 0.23 15.56 18.32
N LEU A 590 0.78 15.06 19.43
CA LEU A 590 0.03 14.98 20.69
C LEU A 590 -0.36 16.37 21.21
N SER A 591 0.52 17.37 21.09
CA SER A 591 0.19 18.74 21.50
C SER A 591 -0.98 19.34 20.71
N ILE A 592 -1.09 19.02 19.41
CA ILE A 592 -2.20 19.44 18.56
C ILE A 592 -3.50 18.74 19.01
N ILE A 593 -3.45 17.44 19.29
CA ILE A 593 -4.61 16.67 19.78
C ILE A 593 -5.04 17.11 21.20
N ALA A 594 -4.10 17.47 22.06
CA ALA A 594 -4.41 17.96 23.40
C ALA A 594 -5.05 19.36 23.38
N ALA A 595 -4.84 20.15 22.32
CA ALA A 595 -5.42 21.48 22.16
C ALA A 595 -6.92 21.48 21.76
N THR A 596 -7.62 20.35 21.91
CA THR A 596 -9.00 20.08 21.44
C THR A 596 -10.11 20.94 22.07
N GLY A 597 -9.79 21.80 23.03
CA GLY A 597 -10.67 22.87 23.51
C GLY A 597 -10.56 24.19 22.73
N THR A 598 -9.58 24.31 21.84
CA THR A 598 -9.42 25.44 20.92
C THR A 598 -10.06 25.11 19.57
N ALA A 599 -10.52 26.12 18.83
CA ALA A 599 -11.20 25.97 17.55
C ALA A 599 -10.28 25.43 16.43
N THR A 600 -9.79 24.20 16.59
CA THR A 600 -9.01 23.47 15.59
C THR A 600 -9.95 22.97 14.51
N SER A 601 -9.59 23.12 13.25
CA SER A 601 -10.44 22.67 12.15
C SER A 601 -10.53 21.15 12.10
N GLU A 602 -11.66 20.64 11.58
CA GLU A 602 -11.87 19.21 11.34
C GLU A 602 -10.72 18.59 10.54
N GLU A 603 -10.29 19.26 9.47
CA GLU A 603 -9.23 18.80 8.57
C GLU A 603 -7.88 18.66 9.28
N VAL A 604 -7.50 19.65 10.11
CA VAL A 604 -6.27 19.58 10.90
C VAL A 604 -6.32 18.37 11.84
N MET A 605 -7.45 18.14 12.51
CA MET A 605 -7.59 17.00 13.43
C MET A 605 -7.53 15.65 12.71
N VAL A 606 -8.24 15.50 11.59
CA VAL A 606 -8.21 14.28 10.78
C VAL A 606 -6.79 13.98 10.30
N ASN A 607 -6.10 14.98 9.75
CA ASN A 607 -4.74 14.78 9.25
C ASN A 607 -3.76 14.46 10.38
N THR A 608 -3.89 15.14 11.53
CA THR A 608 -3.04 14.91 12.71
C THR A 608 -3.23 13.49 13.26
N LEU A 609 -4.48 13.02 13.37
CA LEU A 609 -4.79 11.66 13.84
C LEU A 609 -4.38 10.60 12.81
N GLY A 610 -4.44 10.90 11.51
CA GLY A 610 -3.93 10.04 10.45
C GLY A 610 -2.41 9.86 10.51
N ALA A 611 -1.68 10.95 10.72
CA ALA A 611 -0.24 10.92 10.96
C ALA A 611 0.09 10.15 12.26
N LEU A 612 -0.63 10.40 13.36
CA LEU A 612 -0.43 9.67 14.62
C LEU A 612 -0.67 8.17 14.44
N SER A 613 -1.77 7.80 13.79
CA SER A 613 -2.15 6.40 13.53
C SER A 613 -1.06 5.67 12.73
N SER A 614 -0.54 6.33 11.68
CA SER A 614 0.55 5.78 10.85
C SER A 614 1.86 5.66 11.62
N LEU A 615 2.17 6.65 12.47
CA LEU A 615 3.35 6.61 13.33
C LEU A 615 3.28 5.42 14.28
N VAL A 616 2.16 5.23 14.97
CA VAL A 616 1.93 4.15 15.92
C VAL A 616 1.97 2.77 15.27
N ALA A 617 1.39 2.63 14.08
CA ALA A 617 1.34 1.35 13.37
C ALA A 617 2.71 0.89 12.86
N ASN A 618 3.61 1.82 12.54
CA ASN A 618 4.80 1.52 11.76
C ASN A 618 6.13 1.76 12.50
N ALA A 619 6.15 2.48 13.62
CA ALA A 619 7.37 2.78 14.38
C ALA A 619 7.41 2.05 15.74
N LYS A 620 8.60 1.56 16.10
CA LYS A 620 8.80 0.76 17.31
C LYS A 620 8.87 1.67 18.55
N GLY A 621 8.31 1.21 19.67
CA GLY A 621 8.31 1.94 20.95
C GLY A 621 7.37 3.14 21.02
N VAL A 622 6.76 3.54 19.89
CA VAL A 622 5.85 4.70 19.82
C VAL A 622 4.60 4.51 20.69
N GLN A 623 4.03 3.31 20.72
CA GLN A 623 2.87 3.00 21.56
C GLN A 623 3.13 3.25 23.05
N GLU A 624 4.29 2.81 23.53
CA GLU A 624 4.71 2.98 24.93
C GLU A 624 4.94 4.45 25.24
N ALA A 625 5.71 5.15 24.38
CA ALA A 625 6.02 6.56 24.55
C ALA A 625 4.75 7.44 24.53
N LEU A 626 3.89 7.30 23.52
CA LEU A 626 2.64 8.06 23.44
C LEU A 626 1.68 7.71 24.57
N GLY A 627 1.58 6.42 24.92
CA GLY A 627 0.79 5.96 26.06
C GLY A 627 1.25 6.60 27.36
N ALA A 628 2.56 6.65 27.63
CA ALA A 628 3.12 7.30 28.82
C ALA A 628 2.86 8.81 28.85
N ASN A 629 2.75 9.47 27.70
CA ASN A 629 2.49 10.90 27.58
C ASN A 629 0.99 11.27 27.51
N GLY A 630 0.07 10.32 27.74
CA GLY A 630 -1.36 10.60 27.84
C GLY A 630 -2.11 10.66 26.50
N ALA A 631 -1.53 10.11 25.42
CA ALA A 631 -2.19 10.10 24.11
C ALA A 631 -3.49 9.29 24.11
N VAL A 632 -3.55 8.18 24.86
CA VAL A 632 -4.75 7.34 24.97
C VAL A 632 -5.92 8.14 25.54
N GLU A 633 -5.69 8.82 26.65
CA GLU A 633 -6.69 9.64 27.33
C GLU A 633 -7.14 10.82 26.46
N ALA A 634 -6.20 11.49 25.77
CA ALA A 634 -6.52 12.59 24.86
C ALA A 634 -7.39 12.14 23.68
N VAL A 635 -7.08 11.00 23.06
CA VAL A 635 -7.87 10.45 21.96
C VAL A 635 -9.25 9.97 22.44
N CYS A 636 -9.34 9.35 23.62
CA CYS A 636 -10.63 8.99 24.22
C CYS A 636 -11.50 10.22 24.50
N ALA A 637 -10.92 11.30 25.04
CA ALA A 637 -11.65 12.55 25.30
C ALA A 637 -12.20 13.17 24.01
N LEU A 638 -11.41 13.13 22.92
CA LEU A 638 -11.85 13.56 21.60
C LEU A 638 -13.05 12.75 21.09
N MET A 639 -13.02 11.43 21.23
CA MET A 639 -14.11 10.55 20.82
C MET A 639 -15.39 10.76 21.64
N ALA A 640 -15.24 11.00 22.95
CA ALA A 640 -16.35 11.22 23.87
C ALA A 640 -17.03 12.59 23.69
N SER A 641 -16.37 13.55 23.04
CA SER A 641 -16.94 14.88 22.81
C SER A 641 -18.05 14.84 21.76
N GLU A 642 -19.24 15.32 22.12
CA GLU A 642 -20.37 15.47 21.19
C GLU A 642 -20.16 16.58 20.15
N LEU A 643 -19.22 17.50 20.41
CA LEU A 643 -18.91 18.60 19.50
C LEU A 643 -18.04 18.16 18.32
N GLN A 644 -17.41 16.99 18.40
CA GLN A 644 -16.48 16.53 17.37
C GLN A 644 -17.23 15.92 16.18
N PRO A 645 -16.90 16.32 14.94
CA PRO A 645 -17.46 15.72 13.74
C PRO A 645 -17.21 14.22 13.66
N LEU A 646 -18.10 13.49 12.99
CA LEU A 646 -17.98 12.04 12.84
C LEU A 646 -16.60 11.64 12.28
N ARG A 647 -16.13 12.29 11.20
CA ARG A 647 -14.81 12.02 10.59
C ARG A 647 -13.64 12.08 11.56
N VAL A 648 -13.68 13.03 12.51
CA VAL A 648 -12.66 13.12 13.57
C VAL A 648 -12.75 11.91 14.50
N LYS A 649 -13.96 11.50 14.88
CA LYS A 649 -14.18 10.30 15.71
C LYS A 649 -13.76 9.02 15.01
N GLU A 650 -13.96 8.88 13.69
CA GLU A 650 -13.51 7.70 12.93
C GLU A 650 -11.97 7.65 12.88
N GLN A 651 -11.32 8.78 12.62
CA GLN A 651 -9.86 8.81 12.58
C GLN A 651 -9.24 8.62 13.97
N ALA A 652 -9.93 9.13 15.01
CA ALA A 652 -9.55 8.90 16.41
C ALA A 652 -9.66 7.44 16.80
N SER A 653 -10.72 6.73 16.38
CA SER A 653 -10.86 5.30 16.65
C SER A 653 -9.78 4.48 15.95
N ALA A 654 -9.39 4.85 14.73
CA ALA A 654 -8.27 4.22 14.02
C ALA A 654 -6.95 4.38 14.79
N ALA A 655 -6.64 5.61 15.23
CA ALA A 655 -5.44 5.89 16.02
C ALA A 655 -5.45 5.14 17.36
N LEU A 656 -6.61 5.07 18.03
CA LEU A 656 -6.77 4.38 19.31
C LEU A 656 -6.65 2.86 19.16
N ALA A 657 -7.20 2.27 18.10
CA ALA A 657 -7.04 0.85 17.78
C ALA A 657 -5.55 0.50 17.67
N ASN A 658 -4.78 1.31 16.94
CA ASN A 658 -3.33 1.13 16.79
C ASN A 658 -2.58 1.35 18.10
N LEU A 659 -2.95 2.35 18.92
CA LEU A 659 -2.32 2.56 20.23
C LEU A 659 -2.52 1.39 21.20
N MET A 660 -3.63 0.66 21.07
CA MET A 660 -3.99 -0.47 21.93
C MET A 660 -3.48 -1.82 21.42
N SER A 661 -3.20 -1.95 20.11
CA SER A 661 -2.83 -3.23 19.50
C SER A 661 -1.61 -3.87 20.19
N GLY A 662 -1.83 -5.00 20.85
CA GLY A 662 -0.79 -5.72 21.61
C GLY A 662 -0.28 -5.00 22.87
N HIS A 663 -0.86 -3.85 23.27
CA HIS A 663 -0.32 -3.01 24.35
C HIS A 663 -1.28 -2.92 25.54
N GLY A 664 -1.20 -3.90 26.45
CA GLY A 664 -2.15 -4.07 27.57
C GLY A 664 -2.31 -2.85 28.49
N GLU A 665 -1.25 -2.08 28.75
CA GLU A 665 -1.39 -0.85 29.57
C GLU A 665 -2.19 0.24 28.85
N ASN A 666 -2.08 0.34 27.53
CA ASN A 666 -2.85 1.31 26.75
C ASN A 666 -4.31 0.89 26.71
N CYS A 667 -4.60 -0.41 26.60
CA CYS A 667 -5.96 -0.95 26.74
C CYS A 667 -6.58 -0.61 28.11
N ARG A 668 -5.81 -0.75 29.21
CA ARG A 668 -6.28 -0.38 30.55
C ARG A 668 -6.54 1.13 30.69
N LYS A 669 -5.69 1.97 30.11
CA LYS A 669 -5.90 3.43 30.06
C LYS A 669 -7.17 3.78 29.28
N ALA A 670 -7.37 3.20 28.10
CA ALA A 670 -8.56 3.42 27.28
C ALA A 670 -9.85 2.99 28.01
N HIS A 671 -9.82 1.84 28.69
CA HIS A 671 -10.93 1.38 29.53
C HIS A 671 -11.24 2.35 30.68
N ARG A 672 -10.21 2.83 31.41
CA ARG A 672 -10.38 3.85 32.47
C ARG A 672 -10.93 5.17 31.94
N ALA A 673 -10.59 5.52 30.70
CA ALA A 673 -11.09 6.70 29.99
C ALA A 673 -12.47 6.48 29.33
N ALA A 674 -13.20 5.41 29.69
CA ALA A 674 -14.55 5.11 29.21
C ALA A 674 -14.68 5.02 27.67
N ALA A 675 -13.66 4.53 26.97
CA ALA A 675 -13.67 4.42 25.50
C ALA A 675 -14.79 3.52 24.95
N LEU A 676 -15.23 2.52 25.73
CA LEU A 676 -16.25 1.52 25.33
C LEU A 676 -17.55 2.15 24.84
N LYS A 677 -18.07 3.15 25.58
CA LYS A 677 -19.29 3.87 25.20
C LYS A 677 -19.16 4.53 23.82
N SER A 678 -18.00 5.10 23.53
CA SER A 678 -17.74 5.75 22.23
C SER A 678 -17.68 4.72 21.09
N PHE A 679 -17.06 3.56 21.32
CA PHE A 679 -17.05 2.48 20.33
C PHE A 679 -18.46 1.93 20.07
N GLY A 680 -19.25 1.71 21.12
CA GLY A 680 -20.65 1.27 20.97
C GLY A 680 -21.48 2.22 20.12
N SER A 681 -21.30 3.54 20.30
CA SER A 681 -21.95 4.55 19.44
C SER A 681 -21.48 4.50 17.99
N LEU A 682 -20.17 4.36 17.75
CA LEU A 682 -19.61 4.29 16.39
C LEU A 682 -19.99 3.00 15.65
N LEU A 683 -20.10 1.86 16.34
CA LEU A 683 -20.53 0.59 15.74
C LEU A 683 -21.95 0.63 15.19
N ARG A 684 -22.79 1.57 15.64
CA ARG A 684 -24.16 1.75 15.15
C ARG A 684 -24.23 2.62 13.88
N ILE A 685 -23.12 3.23 13.50
CA ILE A 685 -23.01 4.05 12.29
C ILE A 685 -22.31 3.19 11.22
N PRO A 686 -22.97 2.87 10.10
CA PRO A 686 -22.35 2.07 9.05
C PRO A 686 -21.24 2.85 8.35
N GLY A 687 -20.06 2.24 8.18
CA GLY A 687 -18.97 2.82 7.42
C GLY A 687 -17.58 2.41 7.90
N ALA A 688 -16.57 3.19 7.54
CA ALA A 688 -15.18 2.99 7.95
C ALA A 688 -14.98 3.07 9.48
N SER A 689 -15.75 3.94 10.14
CA SER A 689 -15.80 4.01 11.61
C SER A 689 -16.06 2.68 12.28
N THR A 690 -16.88 1.82 11.65
CA THR A 690 -17.25 0.53 12.19
C THR A 690 -16.05 -0.40 12.33
N GLU A 691 -15.21 -0.51 11.30
CA GLU A 691 -14.05 -1.41 11.30
C GLU A 691 -13.05 -0.99 12.38
N HIS A 692 -12.73 0.30 12.43
CA HIS A 692 -11.80 0.84 13.43
C HIS A 692 -12.35 0.71 14.85
N ALA A 693 -13.65 0.96 15.07
CA ALA A 693 -14.28 0.78 16.37
C ALA A 693 -14.31 -0.70 16.79
N ALA A 694 -14.59 -1.63 15.86
CA ALA A 694 -14.57 -3.06 16.12
C ALA A 694 -13.16 -3.57 16.46
N ALA A 695 -12.14 -3.13 15.72
CA ALA A 695 -10.75 -3.46 15.99
C ALA A 695 -10.30 -2.94 17.36
N ALA A 696 -10.64 -1.69 17.68
CA ALA A 696 -10.35 -1.09 18.99
C ALA A 696 -11.04 -1.86 20.13
N LEU A 697 -12.31 -2.23 19.95
CA LEU A 697 -13.07 -3.02 20.91
C LEU A 697 -12.44 -4.42 21.12
N ALA A 698 -12.04 -5.09 20.04
CA ALA A 698 -11.40 -6.39 20.10
C ALA A 698 -10.08 -6.35 20.90
N ASN A 699 -9.23 -5.34 20.65
CA ASN A 699 -7.98 -5.14 21.39
C ASN A 699 -8.23 -4.93 22.89
N LEU A 700 -9.24 -4.14 23.23
CA LEU A 700 -9.61 -3.82 24.60
C LEU A 700 -10.11 -5.08 25.34
N VAL A 701 -11.03 -5.84 24.73
CA VAL A 701 -11.57 -7.08 25.29
C VAL A 701 -10.47 -8.14 25.46
N ALA A 702 -9.61 -8.32 24.46
CA ALA A 702 -8.51 -9.29 24.49
C ALA A 702 -7.52 -9.01 25.64
N SER A 703 -7.24 -7.72 25.90
CA SER A 703 -6.22 -7.33 26.90
C SER A 703 -6.76 -7.16 28.32
N VAL A 704 -7.97 -6.59 28.47
CA VAL A 704 -8.57 -6.30 29.80
C VAL A 704 -9.37 -7.50 30.31
N GLY A 705 -9.83 -8.38 29.42
CA GLY A 705 -10.51 -9.62 29.77
C GLY A 705 -11.99 -9.46 30.10
N PRO A 706 -12.56 -10.36 30.93
CA PRO A 706 -14.02 -10.48 31.11
C PRO A 706 -14.73 -9.22 31.58
N LYS A 707 -14.05 -8.36 32.36
CA LYS A 707 -14.65 -7.09 32.85
C LYS A 707 -14.97 -6.16 31.68
N ALA A 708 -14.02 -5.97 30.77
CA ALA A 708 -14.24 -5.15 29.57
C ALA A 708 -15.26 -5.79 28.63
N ALA A 709 -15.24 -7.12 28.48
CA ALA A 709 -16.26 -7.83 27.70
C ALA A 709 -17.67 -7.56 28.24
N GLN A 710 -17.86 -7.66 29.56
CA GLN A 710 -19.15 -7.38 30.19
C GLN A 710 -19.55 -5.90 30.01
N SER A 711 -18.64 -4.95 30.25
CA SER A 711 -18.94 -3.53 30.04
C SER A 711 -19.27 -3.20 28.58
N ALA A 712 -18.64 -3.88 27.61
CA ALA A 712 -18.97 -3.72 26.20
C ALA A 712 -20.37 -4.26 25.87
N VAL A 713 -20.77 -5.40 26.47
CA VAL A 713 -22.12 -5.94 26.36
C VAL A 713 -23.13 -4.97 26.99
N ASP A 714 -22.84 -4.44 28.18
CA ASP A 714 -23.72 -3.50 28.87
C ASP A 714 -23.93 -2.20 28.07
N ASP A 715 -22.91 -1.75 27.31
CA ASP A 715 -22.99 -0.60 26.38
C ASP A 715 -23.66 -0.94 25.03
N GLY A 716 -24.12 -2.18 24.85
CA GLY A 716 -24.84 -2.68 23.68
C GLY A 716 -23.97 -2.90 22.43
N ALA A 717 -22.70 -3.24 22.62
CA ALA A 717 -21.78 -3.52 21.51
C ALA A 717 -22.12 -4.85 20.82
N LEU A 718 -22.66 -5.84 21.54
CA LEU A 718 -22.98 -7.15 20.97
C LEU A 718 -24.10 -7.05 19.93
N GLU A 719 -25.15 -6.30 20.22
CA GLU A 719 -26.28 -6.04 19.33
C GLU A 719 -25.82 -5.28 18.08
N ALA A 720 -24.94 -4.30 18.24
CA ALA A 720 -24.37 -3.55 17.12
C ALA A 720 -23.54 -4.48 16.22
N LEU A 721 -22.67 -5.31 16.80
CA LEU A 721 -21.86 -6.29 16.05
C LEU A 721 -22.73 -7.35 15.35
N ALA A 722 -23.78 -7.86 16.00
CA ALA A 722 -24.70 -8.81 15.38
C ALA A 722 -25.39 -8.19 14.15
N THR A 723 -25.86 -6.94 14.26
CA THR A 723 -26.47 -6.19 13.14
C THR A 723 -25.49 -6.01 11.97
N LEU A 724 -24.21 -5.76 12.28
CA LEU A 724 -23.16 -5.63 11.26
C LEU A 724 -22.87 -6.95 10.54
N LEU A 725 -22.84 -8.06 11.27
CA LEU A 725 -22.66 -9.39 10.67
C LEU A 725 -23.85 -9.77 9.78
N GLU A 726 -25.07 -9.44 10.18
CA GLU A 726 -26.26 -9.68 9.36
C GLU A 726 -26.30 -8.82 8.09
N SER A 727 -25.81 -7.58 8.16
CA SER A 727 -25.77 -6.68 6.99
C SER A 727 -24.66 -7.05 6.01
N THR A 728 -23.52 -7.54 6.48
CA THR A 728 -22.39 -7.99 5.64
C THR A 728 -22.61 -9.38 5.03
N ALA A 729 -23.42 -10.23 5.65
CA ALA A 729 -23.77 -11.56 5.12
C ALA A 729 -24.75 -11.52 3.94
N LYS A 730 -25.48 -10.42 3.75
CA LYS A 730 -26.36 -10.25 2.58
C LYS A 730 -25.49 -9.93 1.37
N PRO A 731 -25.47 -10.76 0.30
CA PRO A 731 -24.77 -10.42 -0.92
C PRO A 731 -25.30 -9.06 -1.39
N THR A 732 -24.39 -8.14 -1.66
CA THR A 732 -24.70 -6.86 -2.28
C THR A 732 -25.35 -7.20 -3.62
N GLN A 733 -26.68 -7.06 -3.70
CA GLN A 733 -27.47 -7.39 -4.90
C GLN A 733 -27.20 -6.40 -6.02
#